data_AF-A0AA36ND91-F1
#
_entry.id   AF-A0AA36ND91-F1
#
_cell.length_a   1.000
_cell.length_b   1.000
_cell.length_c   1.000
_cell.angle_alpha   90.00
_cell.angle_beta   90.00
_cell.angle_gamma   90.00
#
_symmetry.space_group_name_H-M   'P 1'
#
loop_
_entity.id
_entity.type
_entity.pdbx_description
1 polymer ?
#
loop_
_entity_poly.entity_id
_entity_poly.type
_entity_poly.pdbx_seq_one_letter_code
_entity_poly.pdbx_strand_id
1 'polypeptide(L)'
;MRAAVGVCWLLGASALKFAAQDPAIAVPCDAPKMAHSDATMLGYCGKLSFGDDKSVNAKGCHDSYTGEVQVALANKMFSHCQAWCIFDFTFPWYAAYGWDPQHKCWAKSESCGPARERDAVIAHKNLLCEAPKPACFPVQVQLTDALMSSYCDRSVGANKFSGARGCDAADTPKIHRALANKMFEHCGAWCLFDYDDPAQVSYGWKPEDQCWFKTSGKCGKAYEQAGAELRKKNACKDMSIKVGEEGCIPYQPQISHDLMTSYCGDLTSYSADISEHARACDFQHTPELKRALANHMFNECGATCVYDFGNPDGFWFGWNKKSHCYDYNSAGCKGSAGQAKAVERRSLSCSLTTTTSTTTSTSTTTTSTETTTTTTGTTTSTSTSTTTTFTETTTSTTFTITTTSTTTTTTATTTSTSTSTTTTFTETTTSTSTTSTSTVTTTTSTSTTTTSTSTTSTSTATTTTSTTTTSTTSTSTATTTTSTTTTVCTPVTYDLSDDVMHQYCDDLSTNGEDRSSEARGCSETYTPFVQMSLANHMFSHCGAFCLYDFFKPGSVAYNWDGLNKCWNKGTGCEGHMEQAIIVSRREKFCKARTCLPSHKTLSKNVMLSYCNDEDFSTSGEDRSPEAEACDALDTPKVRKALANFMFHHCGAWCLFDFDSPEAVSYGWDNGKKCWSRGGDCGPAAERHAVVERRKEFC
;
A
#
# COMPACT_ATOMS: atom_id res chain seq x y z
N MET A 1 -79.89 3.44 61.45
CA MET A 1 -80.53 4.77 61.35
C MET A 1 -79.50 5.76 60.85
N ARG A 2 -79.79 6.41 59.70
CA ARG A 2 -79.24 7.66 59.11
C ARG A 2 -77.71 7.75 58.91
N ALA A 3 -77.12 7.73 57.71
CA ALA A 3 -77.32 8.49 56.45
C ALA A 3 -77.03 10.01 56.55
N ALA A 4 -75.94 10.45 55.91
CA ALA A 4 -75.72 11.75 55.22
C ALA A 4 -74.24 11.79 54.75
N VAL A 5 -73.88 11.66 53.48
CA VAL A 5 -74.03 12.61 52.34
C VAL A 5 -73.13 13.84 52.47
N GLY A 6 -72.08 13.84 51.64
CA GLY A 6 -71.81 14.92 50.70
C GLY A 6 -70.93 16.08 51.18
N VAL A 7 -69.96 16.41 50.33
CA VAL A 7 -69.88 17.67 49.58
C VAL A 7 -68.42 18.09 49.39
N CYS A 8 -68.03 18.00 48.12
CA CYS A 8 -66.85 18.54 47.47
C CYS A 8 -66.92 20.09 47.48
N TRP A 9 -65.87 20.77 47.92
CA TRP A 9 -65.62 22.18 47.59
C TRP A 9 -64.16 22.41 47.16
N LEU A 10 -64.06 22.88 45.93
CA LEU A 10 -63.00 23.60 45.24
C LEU A 10 -61.97 24.31 46.15
N LEU A 11 -60.69 23.94 46.01
CA LEU A 11 -59.57 24.86 46.24
C LEU A 11 -58.93 25.20 44.90
N GLY A 12 -58.86 26.50 44.64
CA GLY A 12 -58.54 27.09 43.35
C GLY A 12 -57.14 26.79 42.85
N ALA A 13 -57.06 26.62 41.54
CA ALA A 13 -55.81 26.64 40.79
C ALA A 13 -55.23 28.06 40.80
N SER A 14 -54.23 28.30 41.65
CA SER A 14 -53.28 29.38 41.43
C SER A 14 -52.38 28.99 40.26
N ALA A 15 -52.60 29.63 39.11
CA ALA A 15 -51.71 29.55 37.97
C ALA A 15 -50.35 30.15 38.36
N LEU A 16 -49.39 29.30 38.73
CA LEU A 16 -47.97 29.64 38.70
C LEU A 16 -47.60 29.86 37.23
N LYS A 17 -47.46 31.13 36.84
CA LYS A 17 -46.72 31.52 35.64
C LYS A 17 -45.29 30.98 35.80
N PHE A 18 -44.99 29.88 35.13
CA PHE A 18 -43.61 29.52 34.82
C PHE A 18 -43.06 30.63 33.94
N ALA A 19 -42.12 31.40 34.49
CA ALA A 19 -41.25 32.25 33.69
C ALA A 19 -40.57 31.34 32.66
N ALA A 20 -40.58 31.77 31.39
CA ALA A 20 -39.89 31.09 30.32
C ALA A 20 -38.43 30.86 30.75
N GLN A 21 -38.03 29.60 30.78
CA GLN A 21 -36.64 29.19 30.96
C GLN A 21 -35.82 29.85 29.85
N ASP A 22 -34.77 30.55 30.25
CA ASP A 22 -33.71 31.02 29.36
C ASP A 22 -33.26 29.89 28.43
N PRO A 23 -32.88 30.18 27.17
CA PRO A 23 -32.39 29.18 26.25
C PRO A 23 -31.22 28.44 26.90
N ALA A 24 -31.37 27.12 27.02
CA ALA A 24 -30.40 26.24 27.65
C ALA A 24 -29.01 26.53 27.10
N ILE A 25 -28.14 27.07 27.96
CA ILE A 25 -26.71 27.14 27.70
C ILE A 25 -26.27 25.71 27.46
N ALA A 26 -25.94 25.38 26.22
CA ALA A 26 -25.39 24.08 25.86
C ALA A 26 -24.13 23.88 26.70
N VAL A 27 -24.21 22.97 27.68
CA VAL A 27 -23.03 22.57 28.45
C VAL A 27 -22.05 21.96 27.43
N PRO A 28 -20.83 22.48 27.30
CA PRO A 28 -19.83 21.91 26.40
C PRO A 28 -19.63 20.44 26.80
N CYS A 29 -19.88 19.52 25.87
CA CYS A 29 -19.54 18.12 26.05
C CYS A 29 -18.06 17.90 25.68
N ASP A 30 -17.41 16.93 26.31
CA ASP A 30 -16.02 16.58 25.99
C ASP A 30 -15.98 15.58 24.83
N ALA A 31 -15.17 15.85 23.81
CA ALA A 31 -14.99 14.92 22.70
C ALA A 31 -14.27 13.63 23.15
N PRO A 32 -14.67 12.45 22.64
CA PRO A 32 -13.97 11.20 22.91
C PRO A 32 -12.51 11.25 22.43
N LYS A 33 -11.61 10.70 23.25
CA LYS A 33 -10.18 10.63 22.97
C LYS A 33 -9.81 9.25 22.44
N MET A 34 -9.16 9.19 21.27
CA MET A 34 -8.69 7.93 20.69
C MET A 34 -7.29 7.54 21.20
N ALA A 35 -6.51 8.52 21.66
CA ALA A 35 -5.15 8.32 22.15
C ALA A 35 -5.05 8.56 23.65
N HIS A 36 -4.35 7.65 24.32
CA HIS A 36 -4.04 7.74 25.73
C HIS A 36 -2.71 8.47 25.95
N SER A 37 -2.63 9.35 26.95
CA SER A 37 -1.37 10.00 27.33
C SER A 37 -1.22 10.10 28.83
N ASP A 38 0.03 10.05 29.30
CA ASP A 38 0.36 10.22 30.72
C ASP A 38 -0.17 11.55 31.28
N ALA A 39 -0.11 12.61 30.48
CA ALA A 39 -0.67 13.91 30.84
C ALA A 39 -2.20 13.85 31.07
N THR A 40 -2.92 13.10 30.24
CA THR A 40 -4.36 12.90 30.39
C THR A 40 -4.68 12.19 31.70
N MET A 41 -3.93 11.15 32.05
CA MET A 41 -4.14 10.42 33.30
C MET A 41 -3.69 11.14 34.55
N LEU A 42 -2.59 11.89 34.48
CA LEU A 42 -2.21 12.82 35.53
C LEU A 42 -3.30 13.87 35.75
N GLY A 43 -3.94 14.35 34.69
CA GLY A 43 -5.11 15.23 34.78
C GLY A 43 -6.30 14.59 35.48
N TYR A 44 -6.58 13.31 35.23
CA TYR A 44 -7.70 12.61 35.87
C TYR A 44 -7.44 12.19 37.31
N CYS A 45 -6.21 11.78 37.62
CA CYS A 45 -5.89 11.03 38.83
C CYS A 45 -4.76 11.61 39.69
N GLY A 46 -4.05 12.62 39.20
CA GLY A 46 -2.89 13.21 39.87
C GLY A 46 -1.67 12.29 39.97
N LYS A 47 -1.79 11.01 39.62
CA LYS A 47 -0.75 9.98 39.60
C LYS A 47 -1.04 8.95 38.51
N LEU A 48 0.02 8.35 37.97
CA LEU A 48 -0.06 7.37 36.87
C LEU A 48 -0.35 5.93 37.32
N SER A 49 -0.20 5.62 38.61
CA SER A 49 -0.39 4.26 39.11
C SER A 49 -0.85 4.24 40.57
N PHE A 50 -1.79 3.34 40.88
CA PHE A 50 -2.21 2.99 42.25
C PHE A 50 -1.96 1.50 42.56
N GLY A 51 -0.94 0.91 41.93
CA GLY A 51 -0.70 -0.54 41.93
C GLY A 51 -1.12 -1.21 40.62
N ASP A 52 -1.74 -0.46 39.72
CA ASP A 52 -2.07 -0.81 38.35
C ASP A 52 -1.46 0.19 37.34
N ASP A 53 -1.16 -0.25 36.13
CA ASP A 53 -0.59 0.60 35.08
C ASP A 53 -1.70 1.25 34.26
N LYS A 54 -1.96 2.53 34.52
CA LYS A 54 -2.84 3.37 33.70
C LYS A 54 -2.03 4.41 32.91
N SER A 55 -0.76 4.15 32.61
CA SER A 55 0.07 5.03 31.79
C SER A 55 -0.17 4.80 30.29
N VAL A 56 0.47 5.61 29.44
CA VAL A 56 0.56 5.38 27.98
C VAL A 56 1.05 3.99 27.60
N ASN A 57 1.76 3.31 28.52
CA ASN A 57 2.27 1.94 28.32
C ASN A 57 1.29 0.84 28.75
N ALA A 58 0.11 1.21 29.27
CA ALA A 58 -0.92 0.26 29.65
C ALA A 58 -1.30 -0.61 28.45
N LYS A 59 -1.22 -1.94 28.64
CA LYS A 59 -1.48 -2.93 27.62
C LYS A 59 -2.49 -3.98 28.08
N GLY A 60 -3.21 -4.55 27.12
CA GLY A 60 -3.98 -5.75 27.36
C GLY A 60 -3.04 -6.92 27.68
N CYS A 61 -3.50 -7.89 28.46
CA CYS A 61 -2.76 -9.15 28.64
C CYS A 61 -2.70 -9.97 27.35
N HIS A 62 -3.54 -9.63 26.38
CA HIS A 62 -3.48 -10.12 25.02
C HIS A 62 -3.44 -8.91 24.07
N ASP A 63 -2.58 -8.95 23.06
CA ASP A 63 -2.34 -7.82 22.16
C ASP A 63 -3.62 -7.34 21.45
N SER A 64 -4.55 -8.26 21.20
CA SER A 64 -5.86 -7.94 20.59
C SER A 64 -6.72 -6.96 21.39
N TYR A 65 -6.48 -6.79 22.69
CA TYR A 65 -7.27 -5.92 23.56
C TYR A 65 -6.51 -4.63 23.95
N THR A 66 -5.25 -4.48 23.54
CA THR A 66 -4.43 -3.31 23.91
C THR A 66 -5.05 -2.01 23.41
N GLY A 67 -5.56 -1.97 22.19
CA GLY A 67 -6.27 -0.79 21.66
C GLY A 67 -7.51 -0.44 22.47
N GLU A 68 -8.33 -1.43 22.83
CA GLU A 68 -9.56 -1.25 23.62
C GLU A 68 -9.26 -0.71 25.02
N VAL A 69 -8.21 -1.25 25.67
CA VAL A 69 -7.70 -0.79 26.97
C VAL A 69 -7.23 0.66 26.89
N GLN A 70 -6.47 1.03 25.86
CA GLN A 70 -5.99 2.40 25.69
C GLN A 70 -7.14 3.39 25.46
N VAL A 71 -8.12 3.06 24.62
CA VAL A 71 -9.31 3.90 24.39
C VAL A 71 -10.14 4.02 25.68
N ALA A 72 -10.32 2.94 26.43
CA ALA A 72 -11.01 2.96 27.72
C ALA A 72 -10.33 3.92 28.71
N LEU A 73 -9.01 3.84 28.84
CA LEU A 73 -8.22 4.70 29.72
C LEU A 73 -8.21 6.17 29.26
N ALA A 74 -8.11 6.43 27.95
CA ALA A 74 -8.17 7.76 27.37
C ALA A 74 -9.49 8.49 27.67
N ASN A 75 -10.60 7.75 27.79
CA ASN A 75 -11.94 8.27 28.05
C ASN A 75 -12.41 8.09 29.51
N LYS A 76 -11.47 7.84 30.44
CA LYS A 76 -11.77 7.67 31.87
C LYS A 76 -12.89 6.65 32.11
N MET A 77 -12.86 5.53 31.40
CA MET A 77 -13.85 4.45 31.53
C MET A 77 -13.61 3.61 32.79
N PHE A 78 -13.46 4.26 33.94
CA PHE A 78 -13.29 3.66 35.25
C PHE A 78 -13.94 4.54 36.31
N SER A 79 -14.44 3.91 37.38
CA SER A 79 -15.25 4.58 38.40
C SER A 79 -14.44 5.59 39.24
N HIS A 80 -13.19 5.27 39.55
CA HIS A 80 -12.25 6.11 40.29
C HIS A 80 -10.81 5.70 40.04
N CYS A 81 -9.83 6.53 40.40
CA CYS A 81 -8.43 6.32 40.07
C CYS A 81 -7.80 5.04 40.66
N GLN A 82 -8.34 4.54 41.76
CA GLN A 82 -7.92 3.27 42.40
C GLN A 82 -8.70 2.05 41.86
N ALA A 83 -9.53 2.23 40.82
CA ALA A 83 -10.30 1.13 40.28
C ALA A 83 -9.33 0.17 39.60
N TRP A 84 -9.33 -1.07 40.05
CA TRP A 84 -8.62 -2.18 39.41
C TRP A 84 -9.35 -2.68 38.15
N CYS A 85 -10.50 -2.06 37.84
CA CYS A 85 -11.36 -2.37 36.71
C CYS A 85 -11.51 -1.15 35.79
N ILE A 86 -11.34 -1.38 34.50
CA ILE A 86 -11.69 -0.42 33.44
C ILE A 86 -12.74 -1.08 32.53
N PHE A 87 -13.61 -0.28 31.93
CA PHE A 87 -14.70 -0.75 31.08
C PHE A 87 -14.44 -0.37 29.63
N ASP A 88 -14.87 -1.22 28.71
CA ASP A 88 -14.74 -0.92 27.29
C ASP A 88 -15.48 0.36 26.93
N PHE A 89 -14.84 1.22 26.15
CA PHE A 89 -15.45 2.49 25.75
C PHE A 89 -16.69 2.27 24.87
N THR A 90 -16.64 1.31 23.96
CA THR A 90 -17.71 1.04 23.00
C THR A 90 -18.86 0.30 23.65
N PHE A 91 -18.55 -0.72 24.45
CA PHE A 91 -19.50 -1.63 25.08
C PHE A 91 -19.26 -1.79 26.59
N PRO A 92 -19.46 -0.72 27.39
CA PRO A 92 -19.18 -0.74 28.83
C PRO A 92 -20.08 -1.71 29.61
N TRP A 93 -21.22 -2.13 29.06
CA TRP A 93 -22.06 -3.18 29.65
C TRP A 93 -21.55 -4.60 29.39
N TYR A 94 -20.61 -4.76 28.47
CA TYR A 94 -20.21 -6.06 27.94
C TYR A 94 -18.77 -6.42 28.28
N ALA A 95 -17.83 -5.53 27.95
CA ALA A 95 -16.42 -5.77 28.15
C ALA A 95 -15.87 -4.90 29.29
N ALA A 96 -15.10 -5.54 30.16
CA ALA A 96 -14.34 -4.90 31.21
C ALA A 96 -12.99 -5.61 31.33
N TYR A 97 -11.99 -4.87 31.77
CA TYR A 97 -10.62 -5.35 31.90
C TYR A 97 -10.18 -5.13 33.34
N GLY A 98 -9.81 -6.23 33.99
CA GLY A 98 -9.25 -6.22 35.34
C GLY A 98 -7.72 -6.17 35.26
N TRP A 99 -7.11 -5.37 36.12
CA TRP A 99 -5.65 -5.36 36.26
C TRP A 99 -5.15 -6.71 36.79
N ASP A 100 -4.23 -7.34 36.07
CA ASP A 100 -3.50 -8.52 36.50
C ASP A 100 -2.12 -8.10 37.02
N PRO A 101 -1.91 -8.09 38.36
CA PRO A 101 -0.64 -7.67 38.94
C PRO A 101 0.50 -8.66 38.69
N GLN A 102 0.22 -9.93 38.39
CA GLN A 102 1.26 -10.92 38.10
C GLN A 102 1.88 -10.67 36.73
N HIS A 103 1.04 -10.37 35.74
CA HIS A 103 1.47 -10.16 34.35
C HIS A 103 1.67 -8.67 34.00
N LYS A 104 1.31 -7.77 34.91
CA LYS A 104 1.37 -6.31 34.74
C LYS A 104 0.65 -5.85 33.46
N CYS A 105 -0.60 -6.29 33.30
CA CYS A 105 -1.43 -5.99 32.13
C CYS A 105 -2.92 -6.01 32.48
N TRP A 106 -3.76 -5.55 31.56
CA TRP A 106 -5.22 -5.55 31.69
C TRP A 106 -5.83 -6.80 31.04
N ALA A 107 -6.35 -7.73 31.85
CA ALA A 107 -6.98 -8.95 31.36
C ALA A 107 -8.49 -8.74 31.21
N LYS A 108 -9.08 -9.21 30.10
CA LYS A 108 -10.55 -9.22 29.94
C LYS A 108 -11.16 -10.04 31.09
N SER A 109 -12.13 -9.45 31.80
CA SER A 109 -12.69 -10.03 33.02
C SER A 109 -14.19 -9.82 33.09
N GLU A 110 -14.95 -10.92 33.17
CA GLU A 110 -16.40 -10.90 33.34
C GLU A 110 -16.82 -10.49 34.77
N SER A 111 -15.93 -10.68 35.75
CA SER A 111 -16.18 -10.40 37.18
C SER A 111 -15.67 -9.02 37.63
N CYS A 112 -15.35 -8.15 36.67
CA CYS A 112 -14.71 -6.87 36.91
C CYS A 112 -15.75 -5.79 37.29
N GLY A 113 -15.63 -5.27 38.51
CA GLY A 113 -16.42 -4.17 39.07
C GLY A 113 -17.88 -4.55 39.45
N PRO A 114 -18.43 -4.01 40.55
CA PRO A 114 -19.85 -4.14 40.85
C PRO A 114 -20.70 -3.36 39.82
N ALA A 115 -21.97 -3.76 39.65
CA ALA A 115 -22.90 -3.10 38.71
C ALA A 115 -22.93 -1.56 38.85
N ARG A 116 -22.80 -1.05 40.08
CA ARG A 116 -22.75 0.39 40.37
C ARG A 116 -21.58 1.12 39.71
N GLU A 117 -20.40 0.50 39.61
CA GLU A 117 -19.25 1.12 38.95
C GLU A 117 -19.45 1.18 37.43
N ARG A 118 -20.04 0.13 36.87
CA ARG A 118 -20.41 0.06 35.46
C ARG A 118 -21.43 1.15 35.10
N ASP A 119 -22.46 1.33 35.93
CA ASP A 119 -23.48 2.37 35.75
C ASP A 119 -22.85 3.78 35.81
N ALA A 120 -21.89 4.00 36.71
CA ALA A 120 -21.18 5.27 36.81
C ALA A 120 -20.34 5.57 35.55
N VAL A 121 -19.68 4.55 35.00
CA VAL A 121 -18.90 4.69 33.76
C VAL A 121 -19.79 4.86 32.53
N ILE A 122 -20.95 4.19 32.48
CA ILE A 122 -21.97 4.44 31.44
C ILE A 122 -22.49 5.87 31.54
N ALA A 123 -22.79 6.35 32.74
CA ALA A 123 -23.20 7.74 32.96
C ALA A 123 -22.10 8.72 32.52
N HIS A 124 -20.83 8.43 32.81
CA HIS A 124 -19.71 9.23 32.34
C HIS A 124 -19.59 9.25 30.81
N LYS A 125 -19.70 8.08 30.17
CA LYS A 125 -19.70 7.96 28.70
C LYS A 125 -20.79 8.83 28.07
N ASN A 126 -21.97 8.88 28.67
CA ASN A 126 -23.09 9.70 28.18
C ASN A 126 -22.87 11.21 28.36
N LEU A 127 -21.88 11.63 29.17
CA LEU A 127 -21.46 13.04 29.31
C LEU A 127 -20.40 13.44 28.28
N LEU A 128 -19.69 12.46 27.71
CA LEU A 128 -18.85 12.71 26.55
C LEU A 128 -19.80 13.05 25.39
N CYS A 129 -19.39 13.97 24.51
CA CYS A 129 -20.14 14.20 23.29
C CYS A 129 -20.38 12.84 22.65
N GLU A 130 -21.57 12.63 22.05
CA GLU A 130 -21.65 11.61 21.01
C GLU A 130 -20.46 11.90 20.11
N ALA A 131 -19.49 10.98 20.06
CA ALA A 131 -18.51 10.97 18.99
C ALA A 131 -19.33 11.26 17.73
N PRO A 132 -18.92 12.17 16.83
CA PRO A 132 -19.62 12.32 15.56
C PRO A 132 -19.93 10.92 15.09
N LYS A 133 -21.24 10.60 15.04
CA LYS A 133 -21.76 9.22 14.97
C LYS A 133 -20.79 8.48 14.09
N PRO A 134 -20.07 7.43 14.59
CA PRO A 134 -18.96 6.86 13.84
C PRO A 134 -19.48 6.68 12.44
N ALA A 135 -18.80 7.31 11.47
CA ALA A 135 -19.14 7.17 10.07
C ALA A 135 -19.44 5.69 9.89
N CYS A 136 -20.67 5.40 9.50
CA CYS A 136 -21.18 4.04 9.50
C CYS A 136 -20.14 3.11 8.84
N PHE A 137 -19.99 1.88 9.32
CA PHE A 137 -18.94 1.04 8.75
C PHE A 137 -19.29 0.72 7.29
N PRO A 138 -18.39 0.96 6.33
CA PRO A 138 -18.65 0.64 4.94
C PRO A 138 -18.85 -0.87 4.81
N VAL A 139 -19.94 -1.25 4.13
CA VAL A 139 -20.28 -2.65 3.93
C VAL A 139 -19.27 -3.26 2.96
N GLN A 140 -18.53 -4.25 3.43
CA GLN A 140 -17.58 -4.97 2.59
C GLN A 140 -18.34 -6.02 1.77
N VAL A 141 -18.26 -5.90 0.45
CA VAL A 141 -18.94 -6.81 -0.49
C VAL A 141 -18.16 -8.09 -0.74
N GLN A 142 -16.84 -8.08 -0.52
CA GLN A 142 -15.96 -9.21 -0.81
C GLN A 142 -15.04 -9.51 0.36
N LEU A 143 -14.79 -10.80 0.59
CA LEU A 143 -13.81 -11.28 1.55
C LEU A 143 -12.46 -11.45 0.85
N THR A 144 -11.45 -10.69 1.26
CA THR A 144 -10.07 -10.86 0.80
C THR A 144 -9.17 -11.30 1.96
N ASP A 145 -8.07 -11.96 1.66
CA ASP A 145 -7.07 -12.33 2.68
C ASP A 145 -6.47 -11.09 3.37
N ALA A 146 -6.27 -10.00 2.62
CA ALA A 146 -5.79 -8.73 3.16
C ALA A 146 -6.80 -8.11 4.13
N LEU A 147 -8.10 -8.11 3.77
CA LEU A 147 -9.17 -7.63 4.64
C LEU A 147 -9.27 -8.47 5.91
N MET A 148 -9.21 -9.80 5.80
CA MET A 148 -9.26 -10.65 6.99
C MET A 148 -7.99 -10.49 7.85
N SER A 149 -6.83 -10.27 7.24
CA SER A 149 -5.57 -10.03 7.96
C SER A 149 -5.60 -8.72 8.75
N SER A 150 -6.38 -7.72 8.33
CA SER A 150 -6.59 -6.50 9.13
C SER A 150 -7.52 -6.73 10.32
N TYR A 151 -8.37 -7.75 10.27
CA TYR A 151 -9.23 -8.13 11.40
C TYR A 151 -8.56 -9.10 12.36
N CYS A 152 -7.78 -10.03 11.80
CA CYS A 152 -7.28 -11.20 12.48
C CYS A 152 -5.88 -11.59 11.99
N ASP A 153 -4.93 -11.67 12.92
CA ASP A 153 -3.70 -12.41 12.67
C ASP A 153 -4.05 -13.87 12.33
N ARG A 154 -3.34 -14.47 11.36
CA ARG A 154 -3.47 -15.88 10.96
C ARG A 154 -3.24 -16.79 12.18
N SER A 155 -4.29 -16.98 12.96
CA SER A 155 -4.28 -17.67 14.23
C SER A 155 -5.11 -18.94 14.15
N VAL A 156 -4.80 -19.87 15.06
CA VAL A 156 -5.34 -21.23 15.15
C VAL A 156 -6.84 -21.16 15.42
N GLY A 157 -7.68 -21.76 14.56
CA GLY A 157 -9.13 -21.76 14.74
C GLY A 157 -9.90 -22.01 13.44
N ALA A 158 -11.12 -21.45 13.37
CA ALA A 158 -11.96 -21.53 12.18
C ALA A 158 -11.37 -20.76 10.99
N ASN A 159 -11.41 -21.34 9.78
CA ASN A 159 -10.92 -20.65 8.58
C ASN A 159 -11.81 -19.44 8.25
N LYS A 160 -11.26 -18.23 8.40
CA LYS A 160 -11.94 -16.96 8.12
C LYS A 160 -11.42 -16.25 6.86
N PHE A 161 -10.42 -16.82 6.18
CA PHE A 161 -9.78 -16.20 5.01
C PHE A 161 -10.58 -16.45 3.73
N SER A 162 -10.10 -15.98 2.57
CA SER A 162 -10.79 -16.14 1.27
C SER A 162 -11.17 -17.60 0.95
N GLY A 163 -10.40 -18.57 1.45
CA GLY A 163 -10.69 -20.00 1.35
C GLY A 163 -11.79 -20.53 2.29
N ALA A 164 -12.42 -19.69 3.11
CA ALA A 164 -13.54 -20.07 3.95
C ALA A 164 -14.70 -20.56 3.08
N ARG A 165 -15.33 -21.68 3.45
CA ARG A 165 -16.44 -22.26 2.67
C ARG A 165 -17.57 -22.72 3.57
N GLY A 166 -18.79 -22.66 3.04
CA GLY A 166 -19.92 -23.33 3.65
C GLY A 166 -19.77 -24.84 3.49
N CYS A 167 -20.30 -25.60 4.46
CA CYS A 167 -20.45 -27.04 4.28
C CYS A 167 -21.50 -27.34 3.20
N ASP A 168 -22.45 -26.42 2.99
CA ASP A 168 -23.25 -26.31 1.79
C ASP A 168 -22.65 -25.21 0.89
N ALA A 169 -22.45 -25.51 -0.39
CA ALA A 169 -21.92 -24.54 -1.36
C ALA A 169 -22.79 -23.27 -1.47
N ALA A 170 -24.11 -23.40 -1.27
CA ALA A 170 -25.05 -22.28 -1.32
C ALA A 170 -24.87 -21.26 -0.18
N ASP A 171 -24.27 -21.67 0.94
CA ASP A 171 -24.01 -20.79 2.08
C ASP A 171 -22.67 -20.04 1.96
N THR A 172 -21.75 -20.49 1.10
CA THR A 172 -20.41 -19.88 0.94
C THR A 172 -20.44 -18.37 0.69
N PRO A 173 -21.28 -17.83 -0.22
CA PRO A 173 -21.34 -16.38 -0.44
C PRO A 173 -21.80 -15.60 0.80
N LYS A 174 -22.71 -16.17 1.62
CA LYS A 174 -23.20 -15.54 2.84
C LYS A 174 -22.15 -15.54 3.94
N ILE A 175 -21.40 -16.64 4.05
CA ILE A 175 -20.25 -16.76 4.95
C ILE A 175 -19.18 -15.74 4.59
N HIS A 176 -18.85 -15.60 3.30
CA HIS A 176 -17.89 -14.58 2.82
C HIS A 176 -18.35 -13.17 3.20
N ARG A 177 -19.61 -12.83 2.94
CA ARG A 177 -20.18 -11.53 3.31
C ARG A 177 -20.16 -11.29 4.82
N ALA A 178 -20.52 -12.29 5.62
CA ALA A 178 -20.49 -12.20 7.08
C ALA A 178 -19.06 -11.99 7.61
N LEU A 179 -18.07 -12.71 7.07
CA LEU A 179 -16.66 -12.57 7.43
C LEU A 179 -16.11 -11.21 7.03
N ALA A 180 -16.39 -10.76 5.81
CA ALA A 180 -15.98 -9.46 5.30
C ALA A 180 -16.52 -8.30 6.15
N ASN A 181 -17.65 -8.48 6.82
CA ASN A 181 -18.26 -7.47 7.71
C ASN A 181 -18.04 -7.75 9.20
N LYS A 182 -17.05 -8.58 9.55
CA LYS A 182 -16.66 -8.92 10.93
C LYS A 182 -17.86 -9.35 11.80
N MET A 183 -18.76 -10.18 11.26
CA MET A 183 -19.96 -10.65 11.96
C MET A 183 -19.68 -11.77 12.98
N PHE A 184 -18.54 -11.68 13.67
CA PHE A 184 -18.06 -12.58 14.72
C PHE A 184 -17.47 -11.77 15.88
N GLU A 185 -17.36 -12.34 17.08
CA GLU A 185 -16.87 -11.58 18.24
C GLU A 185 -15.36 -11.32 18.16
N HIS A 186 -14.59 -12.38 17.95
CA HIS A 186 -13.13 -12.35 17.96
C HIS A 186 -12.55 -13.38 16.99
N CYS A 187 -11.26 -13.31 16.70
CA CYS A 187 -10.62 -14.15 15.67
C CYS A 187 -10.68 -15.66 15.97
N GLY A 188 -10.68 -16.05 17.25
CA GLY A 188 -10.91 -17.44 17.66
C GLY A 188 -12.37 -17.90 17.67
N ALA A 189 -13.34 -17.06 17.27
CA ALA A 189 -14.75 -17.41 17.37
C ALA A 189 -15.10 -18.55 16.39
N TRP A 190 -15.80 -19.55 16.91
CA TRP A 190 -16.31 -20.69 16.14
C TRP A 190 -17.74 -20.45 15.63
N CYS A 191 -18.35 -19.34 16.01
CA CYS A 191 -19.66 -18.90 15.54
C CYS A 191 -19.52 -17.62 14.71
N LEU A 192 -20.24 -17.59 13.59
CA LEU A 192 -20.30 -16.49 12.64
C LEU A 192 -21.76 -16.15 12.39
N PHE A 193 -22.19 -14.91 12.58
CA PHE A 193 -23.59 -14.53 12.37
C PHE A 193 -23.79 -14.09 10.92
N ASP A 194 -24.95 -14.43 10.34
CA ASP A 194 -25.29 -14.00 9.00
C ASP A 194 -25.39 -12.47 8.93
N TYR A 195 -24.90 -11.86 7.85
CA TYR A 195 -24.96 -10.41 7.70
C TYR A 195 -26.39 -9.91 7.49
N ASP A 196 -27.18 -10.63 6.69
CA ASP A 196 -28.53 -10.23 6.29
C ASP A 196 -29.57 -10.61 7.36
N ASP A 197 -29.32 -11.62 8.18
CA ASP A 197 -30.21 -11.98 9.29
C ASP A 197 -29.45 -12.51 10.52
N PRO A 198 -28.67 -11.65 11.21
CA PRO A 198 -27.88 -12.07 12.36
C PRO A 198 -28.73 -12.57 13.53
N ALA A 199 -30.04 -12.25 13.54
CA ALA A 199 -30.96 -12.65 14.59
C ALA A 199 -31.44 -14.11 14.46
N GLN A 200 -31.45 -14.65 13.24
CA GLN A 200 -32.02 -15.97 12.94
C GLN A 200 -31.00 -16.95 12.37
N VAL A 201 -29.95 -16.46 11.71
CA VAL A 201 -29.00 -17.30 10.99
C VAL A 201 -27.60 -17.06 11.52
N SER A 202 -26.93 -18.16 11.85
CA SER A 202 -25.52 -18.17 12.24
C SER A 202 -24.86 -19.45 11.72
N TYR A 203 -23.56 -19.44 11.54
CA TYR A 203 -22.77 -20.54 11.03
C TYR A 203 -21.78 -21.00 12.09
N GLY A 204 -21.80 -22.29 12.41
CA GLY A 204 -20.81 -22.92 13.27
C GLY A 204 -19.64 -23.45 12.46
N TRP A 205 -18.42 -23.39 13.00
CA TRP A 205 -17.26 -24.02 12.38
C TRP A 205 -17.21 -25.52 12.67
N LYS A 206 -17.00 -26.34 11.64
CA LYS A 206 -16.79 -27.79 11.74
C LYS A 206 -15.33 -28.13 11.40
N PRO A 207 -14.47 -28.39 12.40
CA PRO A 207 -13.04 -28.62 12.18
C PRO A 207 -12.72 -29.82 11.29
N GLU A 208 -13.53 -30.88 11.35
CA GLU A 208 -13.27 -32.12 10.60
C GLU A 208 -13.40 -31.92 9.09
N ASP A 209 -14.36 -31.10 8.67
CA ASP A 209 -14.67 -30.84 7.25
C ASP A 209 -14.03 -29.52 6.76
N GLN A 210 -13.42 -28.75 7.66
CA GLN A 210 -12.88 -27.42 7.42
C GLN A 210 -13.90 -26.51 6.72
N CYS A 211 -15.14 -26.48 7.23
CA CYS A 211 -16.24 -25.71 6.67
C CYS A 211 -17.17 -25.11 7.74
N TRP A 212 -17.95 -24.12 7.33
CA TRP A 212 -18.96 -23.47 8.16
C TRP A 212 -20.35 -24.07 7.87
N PHE A 213 -21.01 -24.63 8.88
CA PHE A 213 -22.36 -25.20 8.73
C PHE A 213 -23.42 -24.25 9.30
N LYS A 214 -24.53 -24.11 8.59
CA LYS A 214 -25.63 -23.26 9.00
C LYS A 214 -26.33 -23.79 10.26
N THR A 215 -26.66 -22.87 11.16
CA THR A 215 -27.41 -23.09 12.40
C THR A 215 -28.52 -22.04 12.52
N SER A 216 -29.57 -22.35 13.27
CA SER A 216 -30.72 -21.47 13.50
C SER A 216 -30.47 -20.41 14.59
N GLY A 217 -29.35 -19.69 14.49
CA GLY A 217 -28.98 -18.60 15.41
C GLY A 217 -28.38 -19.08 16.74
N LYS A 218 -27.91 -20.33 16.83
CA LYS A 218 -27.57 -20.99 18.11
C LYS A 218 -26.10 -21.33 18.33
N CYS A 219 -25.20 -20.99 17.40
CA CYS A 219 -23.79 -21.34 17.60
C CYS A 219 -23.05 -20.45 18.61
N GLY A 220 -23.69 -19.38 19.12
CA GLY A 220 -23.04 -18.40 19.98
C GLY A 220 -23.85 -18.05 21.22
N LYS A 221 -23.23 -17.26 22.11
CA LYS A 221 -23.93 -16.69 23.26
C LYS A 221 -24.79 -15.50 22.80
N ALA A 222 -25.85 -15.18 23.54
CA ALA A 222 -26.80 -14.11 23.18
C ALA A 222 -26.13 -12.74 22.96
N TYR A 223 -25.00 -12.49 23.62
CA TYR A 223 -24.27 -11.24 23.45
C TYR A 223 -23.51 -11.17 22.11
N GLU A 224 -23.04 -12.30 21.56
CA GLU A 224 -22.31 -12.33 20.28
C GLU A 224 -23.27 -11.98 19.14
N GLN A 225 -24.50 -12.50 19.24
CA GLN A 225 -25.61 -12.16 18.38
C GLN A 225 -25.96 -10.67 18.47
N ALA A 226 -26.12 -10.13 19.68
CA ALA A 226 -26.41 -8.70 19.87
C ALA A 226 -25.30 -7.81 19.29
N GLY A 227 -24.04 -8.22 19.41
CA GLY A 227 -22.90 -7.54 18.79
C GLY A 227 -22.96 -7.56 17.25
N ALA A 228 -23.35 -8.68 16.65
CA ALA A 228 -23.57 -8.79 15.21
C ALA A 228 -24.75 -7.93 14.73
N GLU A 229 -25.90 -7.98 15.42
CA GLU A 229 -27.06 -7.13 15.14
C GLU A 229 -26.71 -5.64 15.22
N LEU A 230 -25.90 -5.25 16.20
CA LEU A 230 -25.45 -3.87 16.35
C LEU A 230 -24.47 -3.45 15.25
N ARG A 231 -23.53 -4.32 14.86
CA ARG A 231 -22.66 -4.08 13.69
C ARG A 231 -23.48 -3.87 12.43
N LYS A 232 -24.47 -4.73 12.16
CA LYS A 232 -25.40 -4.54 11.04
C LYS A 232 -26.18 -3.24 11.12
N LYS A 233 -26.67 -2.87 12.31
CA LYS A 233 -27.40 -1.61 12.54
C LYS A 233 -26.53 -0.38 12.30
N ASN A 234 -25.23 -0.48 12.62
CA ASN A 234 -24.24 0.58 12.47
C ASN A 234 -23.50 0.53 11.13
N ALA A 235 -23.67 -0.52 10.35
CA ALA A 235 -23.22 -0.57 8.96
C ALA A 235 -23.94 0.53 8.19
N CYS A 236 -23.30 1.10 7.18
CA CYS A 236 -23.94 2.10 6.35
C CYS A 236 -25.21 1.53 5.76
N LYS A 237 -26.37 1.99 6.27
CA LYS A 237 -27.67 1.78 5.65
C LYS A 237 -27.56 2.37 4.26
N ASP A 238 -27.37 1.50 3.29
CA ASP A 238 -27.29 1.88 1.90
C ASP A 238 -26.27 2.99 1.62
N MET A 239 -25.00 2.60 1.63
CA MET A 239 -24.18 2.87 0.45
C MET A 239 -24.39 1.79 -0.63
N SER A 240 -25.61 1.24 -0.74
CA SER A 240 -26.19 1.35 -2.07
C SER A 240 -26.22 2.88 -2.30
N ILE A 241 -25.31 3.45 -3.11
CA ILE A 241 -25.46 3.00 -4.47
C ILE A 241 -26.91 3.27 -4.84
N LYS A 242 -27.48 4.47 -4.59
CA LYS A 242 -28.74 4.82 -5.24
C LYS A 242 -28.40 4.65 -6.70
N VAL A 243 -28.73 3.48 -7.25
CA VAL A 243 -28.66 3.19 -8.68
C VAL A 243 -29.72 4.11 -9.26
N GLY A 244 -29.25 5.31 -9.56
CA GLY A 244 -29.99 6.54 -9.79
C GLY A 244 -28.92 7.57 -10.09
N GLU A 245 -28.33 7.41 -11.29
CA GLU A 245 -27.23 8.18 -11.88
C GLU A 245 -25.93 8.06 -11.06
N GLU A 246 -24.98 7.13 -11.26
CA GLU A 246 -24.35 6.62 -12.48
C GLU A 246 -23.88 5.16 -12.24
N GLY A 247 -24.46 4.21 -12.98
CA GLY A 247 -24.24 2.77 -12.80
C GLY A 247 -22.99 2.28 -13.51
N CYS A 248 -21.81 2.57 -12.96
CA CYS A 248 -20.55 2.16 -13.58
C CYS A 248 -19.81 1.02 -12.84
N ILE A 249 -19.26 0.08 -13.61
CA ILE A 249 -18.41 -1.04 -13.21
C ILE A 249 -17.02 -0.46 -12.92
N PRO A 250 -16.47 -0.69 -11.71
CA PRO A 250 -15.16 -0.19 -11.34
C PRO A 250 -14.08 -0.82 -12.20
N TYR A 251 -13.21 0.02 -12.76
CA TYR A 251 -12.06 -0.39 -13.57
C TYR A 251 -11.08 -1.22 -12.73
N GLN A 252 -10.69 -2.38 -13.25
CA GLN A 252 -9.67 -3.23 -12.65
C GLN A 252 -8.36 -3.06 -13.43
N PRO A 253 -7.28 -2.54 -12.81
CA PRO A 253 -6.03 -2.26 -13.51
C PRO A 253 -5.25 -3.52 -13.85
N GLN A 254 -5.39 -4.58 -13.05
CA GLN A 254 -4.65 -5.84 -13.21
C GLN A 254 -5.53 -7.05 -12.92
N ILE A 255 -5.22 -8.14 -13.61
CA ILE A 255 -5.81 -9.46 -13.35
C ILE A 255 -5.07 -10.11 -12.19
N SER A 256 -5.81 -10.75 -11.28
CA SER A 256 -5.25 -11.64 -10.25
C SER A 256 -5.98 -12.98 -10.25
N HIS A 257 -5.31 -14.01 -9.71
CA HIS A 257 -5.93 -15.32 -9.49
C HIS A 257 -7.25 -15.23 -8.69
N ASP A 258 -7.27 -14.44 -7.61
CA ASP A 258 -8.45 -14.26 -6.76
C ASP A 258 -9.59 -13.55 -7.50
N LEU A 259 -9.26 -12.51 -8.28
CA LEU A 259 -10.24 -11.79 -9.09
C LEU A 259 -10.92 -12.74 -10.09
N MET A 260 -10.12 -13.55 -10.78
CA MET A 260 -10.67 -14.51 -11.75
C MET A 260 -11.43 -15.65 -11.09
N THR A 261 -10.96 -16.14 -9.95
CA THR A 261 -11.68 -17.15 -9.16
C THR A 261 -13.00 -16.59 -8.62
N SER A 262 -13.07 -15.30 -8.30
CA SER A 262 -14.33 -14.65 -7.91
C SER A 262 -15.33 -14.57 -9.06
N TYR A 263 -14.86 -14.39 -10.29
CA TYR A 263 -15.71 -14.36 -11.49
C TYR A 263 -16.12 -15.75 -11.96
N CYS A 264 -15.22 -16.72 -11.85
CA CYS A 264 -15.29 -17.98 -12.58
C CYS A 264 -15.19 -19.25 -11.73
N GLY A 265 -14.95 -19.13 -10.42
CA GLY A 265 -14.69 -20.29 -9.58
C GLY A 265 -13.40 -21.01 -10.00
N ASP A 266 -13.45 -22.34 -10.07
CA ASP A 266 -12.30 -23.17 -10.39
C ASP A 266 -11.85 -23.01 -11.85
N LEU A 267 -10.73 -22.30 -12.04
CA LEU A 267 -10.14 -21.98 -13.33
C LEU A 267 -9.56 -23.19 -14.07
N THR A 268 -9.37 -24.34 -13.42
CA THR A 268 -8.74 -25.52 -14.03
C THR A 268 -9.65 -26.29 -14.99
N SER A 269 -10.96 -25.99 -14.96
CA SER A 269 -11.97 -26.71 -15.73
C SER A 269 -12.18 -26.19 -17.17
N TYR A 270 -11.55 -25.07 -17.53
CA TYR A 270 -11.84 -24.36 -18.77
C TYR A 270 -10.85 -24.67 -19.91
N SER A 271 -11.36 -24.66 -21.15
CA SER A 271 -10.56 -24.98 -22.34
C SER A 271 -9.63 -23.84 -22.81
N ALA A 272 -9.79 -22.65 -22.24
CA ALA A 272 -8.99 -21.45 -22.49
C ALA A 272 -8.45 -20.92 -21.15
N ASP A 273 -7.18 -20.49 -21.14
CA ASP A 273 -6.56 -19.92 -19.94
C ASP A 273 -6.99 -18.47 -19.74
N ILE A 274 -7.93 -18.23 -18.83
CA ILE A 274 -8.37 -16.89 -18.43
C ILE A 274 -7.73 -16.43 -17.11
N SER A 275 -6.69 -17.12 -16.63
CA SER A 275 -6.01 -16.78 -15.38
C SER A 275 -5.01 -15.64 -15.56
N GLU A 276 -4.32 -15.25 -14.48
CA GLU A 276 -3.21 -14.29 -14.52
C GLU A 276 -2.02 -14.72 -15.41
N HIS A 277 -1.97 -16.00 -15.80
CA HIS A 277 -0.98 -16.58 -16.72
C HIS A 277 -1.35 -16.45 -18.20
N ALA A 278 -2.58 -15.99 -18.49
CA ALA A 278 -3.03 -15.75 -19.85
C ALA A 278 -2.07 -14.78 -20.57
N ARG A 279 -1.69 -15.15 -21.79
CA ARG A 279 -0.78 -14.36 -22.65
C ARG A 279 -1.30 -14.28 -24.07
N ALA A 280 -1.04 -13.15 -24.72
CA ALA A 280 -1.26 -13.02 -26.15
C ALA A 280 -0.14 -13.78 -26.89
N CYS A 281 -0.44 -14.31 -28.07
CA CYS A 281 0.56 -15.00 -28.90
C CYS A 281 1.61 -14.01 -29.43
N ASP A 282 1.21 -12.76 -29.66
CA ASP A 282 2.13 -11.63 -29.77
C ASP A 282 2.29 -10.98 -28.40
N PHE A 283 3.51 -11.04 -27.85
CA PHE A 283 3.80 -10.55 -26.51
C PHE A 283 3.49 -9.05 -26.35
N GLN A 284 3.57 -8.26 -27.44
CA GLN A 284 3.26 -6.82 -27.42
C GLN A 284 1.82 -6.54 -26.99
N HIS A 285 0.89 -7.47 -27.21
CA HIS A 285 -0.53 -7.33 -26.88
C HIS A 285 -0.95 -8.00 -25.56
N THR A 286 0.02 -8.50 -24.78
CA THR A 286 -0.27 -9.14 -23.48
C THR A 286 -0.83 -8.14 -22.44
N PRO A 287 -0.34 -6.89 -22.34
CA PRO A 287 -0.92 -5.91 -21.43
C PRO A 287 -2.42 -5.64 -21.68
N GLU A 288 -2.82 -5.53 -22.94
CA GLU A 288 -4.20 -5.29 -23.38
C GLU A 288 -5.09 -6.50 -23.07
N LEU A 289 -4.61 -7.71 -23.34
CA LEU A 289 -5.30 -8.95 -22.97
C LEU A 289 -5.54 -9.01 -21.46
N LYS A 290 -4.51 -8.71 -20.65
CA LYS A 290 -4.62 -8.75 -19.18
C LYS A 290 -5.61 -7.72 -18.66
N ARG A 291 -5.61 -6.50 -19.24
CA ARG A 291 -6.59 -5.47 -18.92
C ARG A 291 -8.02 -5.90 -19.28
N ALA A 292 -8.20 -6.53 -20.44
CA ALA A 292 -9.48 -7.06 -20.86
C ALA A 292 -10.01 -8.15 -19.92
N LEU A 293 -9.17 -9.09 -19.52
CA LEU A 293 -9.53 -10.15 -18.57
C LEU A 293 -9.85 -9.60 -17.18
N ALA A 294 -9.04 -8.66 -16.67
CA ALA A 294 -9.29 -7.99 -15.39
C ALA A 294 -10.66 -7.31 -15.33
N ASN A 295 -11.11 -6.74 -16.46
CA ASN A 295 -12.41 -6.07 -16.58
C ASN A 295 -13.51 -7.01 -17.09
N HIS A 296 -13.24 -8.32 -17.14
CA HIS A 296 -14.18 -9.38 -17.52
C HIS A 296 -14.87 -9.06 -18.87
N MET A 297 -14.05 -8.68 -19.85
CA MET A 297 -14.41 -8.41 -21.25
C MET A 297 -14.54 -9.71 -22.06
N PHE A 298 -15.29 -10.67 -21.53
CA PHE A 298 -15.59 -11.95 -22.15
C PHE A 298 -17.00 -12.40 -21.76
N ASN A 299 -17.58 -13.34 -22.50
CA ASN A 299 -18.99 -13.73 -22.31
C ASN A 299 -19.22 -14.64 -21.09
N GLU A 300 -18.29 -15.56 -20.87
CA GLU A 300 -18.37 -16.62 -19.85
C GLU A 300 -16.97 -17.16 -19.55
N CYS A 301 -16.82 -17.86 -18.43
CA CYS A 301 -15.52 -18.33 -17.92
C CYS A 301 -14.84 -19.42 -18.78
N GLY A 302 -15.53 -19.95 -19.79
CA GLY A 302 -14.95 -20.83 -20.80
C GLY A 302 -14.70 -20.16 -22.15
N ALA A 303 -14.88 -18.83 -22.25
CA ALA A 303 -14.87 -18.13 -23.53
C ALA A 303 -13.50 -18.22 -24.20
N THR A 304 -13.50 -18.67 -25.45
CA THR A 304 -12.31 -18.64 -26.32
C THR A 304 -12.08 -17.25 -26.91
N CYS A 305 -12.91 -16.26 -26.61
CA CYS A 305 -12.83 -14.90 -27.12
C CYS A 305 -12.85 -13.90 -25.97
N VAL A 306 -11.85 -13.03 -25.94
CA VAL A 306 -11.72 -11.90 -25.01
C VAL A 306 -11.63 -10.61 -25.84
N TYR A 307 -12.27 -9.53 -25.42
CA TYR A 307 -12.37 -8.29 -26.20
C TYR A 307 -11.56 -7.19 -25.55
N ASP A 308 -10.86 -6.39 -26.34
CA ASP A 308 -10.06 -5.31 -25.78
C ASP A 308 -10.93 -4.34 -24.98
N PHE A 309 -10.41 -3.90 -23.84
CA PHE A 309 -11.14 -2.99 -22.97
C PHE A 309 -11.24 -1.58 -23.57
N GLY A 310 -10.19 -1.10 -24.25
CA GLY A 310 -10.18 0.24 -24.85
C GLY A 310 -11.05 0.34 -26.10
N ASN A 311 -11.10 -0.73 -26.90
CA ASN A 311 -11.77 -0.78 -28.19
C ASN A 311 -12.35 -2.19 -28.47
N PRO A 312 -13.45 -2.57 -27.79
CA PRO A 312 -14.04 -3.91 -27.94
C PRO A 312 -14.62 -4.17 -29.35
N ASP A 313 -14.90 -3.13 -30.13
CA ASP A 313 -15.36 -3.24 -31.52
C ASP A 313 -14.23 -3.48 -32.52
N GLY A 314 -13.02 -2.98 -32.23
CA GLY A 314 -11.88 -3.04 -33.13
C GLY A 314 -10.90 -4.16 -32.83
N PHE A 315 -10.76 -4.56 -31.56
CA PHE A 315 -9.72 -5.50 -31.13
C PHE A 315 -10.27 -6.60 -30.22
N TRP A 316 -9.82 -7.82 -30.49
CA TRP A 316 -10.20 -9.00 -29.73
C TRP A 316 -9.10 -10.06 -29.80
N PHE A 317 -9.21 -11.04 -28.91
CA PHE A 317 -8.23 -12.07 -28.62
C PHE A 317 -8.91 -13.42 -28.73
N GLY A 318 -8.46 -14.27 -29.65
CA GLY A 318 -9.00 -15.62 -29.84
C GLY A 318 -8.05 -16.68 -29.29
N TRP A 319 -8.52 -17.56 -28.41
CA TRP A 319 -7.72 -18.63 -27.83
C TRP A 319 -7.25 -19.63 -28.88
N ASN A 320 -5.93 -19.77 -29.00
CA ASN A 320 -5.28 -20.73 -29.87
C ASN A 320 -4.86 -21.97 -29.07
N LYS A 321 -5.63 -23.05 -29.25
CA LYS A 321 -5.38 -24.32 -28.56
C LYS A 321 -4.02 -24.94 -28.87
N LYS A 322 -3.39 -24.63 -30.01
CA LYS A 322 -2.10 -25.22 -30.40
C LYS A 322 -0.94 -24.55 -29.69
N SER A 323 -1.00 -23.23 -29.53
CA SER A 323 0.08 -22.42 -28.94
C SER A 323 -0.17 -22.06 -27.47
N HIS A 324 -1.35 -22.39 -26.93
CA HIS A 324 -1.76 -22.05 -25.56
C HIS A 324 -1.59 -20.55 -25.26
N CYS A 325 -2.08 -19.72 -26.18
CA CYS A 325 -2.08 -18.26 -26.08
C CYS A 325 -3.27 -17.67 -26.87
N TYR A 326 -3.52 -16.38 -26.74
CA TYR A 326 -4.56 -15.70 -27.51
C TYR A 326 -4.01 -15.00 -28.75
N ASP A 327 -4.51 -15.36 -29.93
CA ASP A 327 -4.23 -14.68 -31.19
C ASP A 327 -4.97 -13.34 -31.24
N TYR A 328 -4.22 -12.25 -31.42
CA TYR A 328 -4.77 -10.91 -31.62
C TYR A 328 -5.51 -10.82 -32.96
N ASN A 329 -6.71 -10.24 -32.96
CA ASN A 329 -7.61 -10.10 -34.11
C ASN A 329 -8.00 -11.43 -34.79
N SER A 330 -8.12 -12.51 -34.02
CA SER A 330 -8.54 -13.82 -34.55
C SER A 330 -9.91 -13.77 -35.22
N ALA A 331 -10.00 -14.16 -36.50
CA ALA A 331 -11.21 -13.99 -37.33
C ALA A 331 -12.50 -14.58 -36.71
N GLY A 332 -12.39 -15.59 -35.83
CA GLY A 332 -13.52 -16.27 -35.21
C GLY A 332 -14.24 -15.50 -34.09
N CYS A 333 -13.66 -14.42 -33.55
CA CYS A 333 -14.26 -13.68 -32.44
C CYS A 333 -15.05 -12.43 -32.87
N LYS A 334 -14.86 -11.96 -34.10
CA LYS A 334 -15.57 -10.78 -34.63
C LYS A 334 -17.07 -11.07 -34.79
N GLY A 335 -17.90 -10.18 -34.29
CA GLY A 335 -19.36 -10.24 -34.41
C GLY A 335 -20.02 -11.32 -33.55
N SER A 336 -19.29 -11.93 -32.61
CA SER A 336 -19.90 -12.93 -31.72
C SER A 336 -20.75 -12.26 -30.62
N ALA A 337 -21.65 -13.01 -30.00
CA ALA A 337 -22.44 -12.53 -28.85
C ALA A 337 -21.56 -12.00 -27.70
N GLY A 338 -20.32 -12.50 -27.57
CA GLY A 338 -19.36 -11.99 -26.59
C GLY A 338 -18.91 -10.56 -26.88
N GLN A 339 -18.84 -10.15 -28.15
CA GLN A 339 -18.46 -8.79 -28.52
C GLN A 339 -19.51 -7.79 -28.07
N ALA A 340 -20.79 -8.07 -28.33
CA ALA A 340 -21.89 -7.20 -27.91
C ALA A 340 -21.93 -7.00 -26.40
N LYS A 341 -21.71 -8.08 -25.62
CA LYS A 341 -21.62 -7.99 -24.15
C LYS A 341 -20.40 -7.20 -23.67
N ALA A 342 -19.25 -7.35 -24.33
CA ALA A 342 -18.07 -6.57 -23.98
C ALA A 342 -18.28 -5.07 -24.24
N VAL A 343 -18.90 -4.71 -25.37
CA VAL A 343 -19.27 -3.32 -25.70
C VAL A 343 -20.24 -2.75 -24.65
N GLU A 344 -21.28 -3.50 -24.31
CA GLU A 344 -22.24 -3.13 -23.26
C GLU A 344 -21.52 -2.93 -21.91
N ARG A 345 -20.67 -3.88 -21.52
CA ARG A 345 -19.91 -3.80 -20.27
C ARG A 345 -18.96 -2.61 -20.23
N ARG A 346 -18.29 -2.30 -21.35
CA ARG A 346 -17.43 -1.12 -21.46
C ARG A 346 -18.22 0.17 -21.34
N SER A 347 -19.42 0.24 -21.91
CA SER A 347 -20.31 1.39 -21.76
C SER A 347 -20.77 1.60 -20.31
N LEU A 348 -20.80 0.52 -19.55
CA LEU A 348 -21.03 0.54 -18.11
C LEU A 348 -19.74 0.72 -17.32
N SER A 349 -18.53 0.86 -17.88
CA SER A 349 -17.32 1.01 -17.06
C SER A 349 -17.14 2.46 -16.62
N CYS A 350 -16.68 2.69 -15.38
CA CYS A 350 -16.39 4.05 -14.91
C CYS A 350 -15.28 4.65 -15.79
N SER A 351 -15.55 5.79 -16.42
CA SER A 351 -14.54 6.46 -17.24
C SER A 351 -13.37 6.90 -16.37
N LEU A 352 -12.15 6.60 -16.83
CA LEU A 352 -10.93 7.28 -16.40
C LEU A 352 -10.95 8.71 -16.96
N THR A 353 -11.84 9.56 -16.49
CA THR A 353 -11.84 10.97 -16.88
C THR A 353 -10.81 11.69 -16.01
N THR A 354 -9.56 11.72 -16.47
CA THR A 354 -8.56 12.65 -15.95
C THR A 354 -9.01 14.05 -16.32
N THR A 355 -9.82 14.68 -15.45
CA THR A 355 -10.26 16.06 -15.65
C THR A 355 -9.10 16.97 -15.25
N THR A 356 -8.26 17.32 -16.21
CA THR A 356 -7.32 18.43 -16.06
C THR A 356 -8.12 19.73 -16.09
N SER A 357 -8.47 20.25 -14.91
CA SER A 357 -9.08 21.58 -14.78
C SER A 357 -8.04 22.66 -15.10
N THR A 358 -7.96 23.07 -16.36
CA THR A 358 -7.28 24.31 -16.74
C THR A 358 -8.12 25.49 -16.25
N THR A 359 -7.68 26.15 -15.18
CA THR A 359 -8.30 27.38 -14.67
C THR A 359 -7.91 28.55 -15.57
N THR A 360 -8.74 28.86 -16.56
CA THR A 360 -8.65 30.11 -17.32
C THR A 360 -9.49 31.17 -16.61
N SER A 361 -8.83 32.04 -15.85
CA SER A 361 -9.47 33.21 -15.20
C SER A 361 -10.01 34.17 -16.26
N THR A 362 -11.33 34.17 -16.45
CA THR A 362 -12.05 35.20 -17.22
C THR A 362 -12.79 36.10 -16.24
N SER A 363 -12.25 37.29 -15.98
CA SER A 363 -12.93 38.33 -15.19
C SER A 363 -14.19 38.79 -15.92
N THR A 364 -15.35 38.52 -15.33
CA THR A 364 -16.63 39.07 -15.78
C THR A 364 -17.08 40.09 -14.74
N THR A 365 -17.11 41.36 -15.15
CA THR A 365 -17.55 42.49 -14.33
C THR A 365 -19.07 42.49 -14.22
N THR A 366 -19.60 42.14 -13.04
CA THR A 366 -21.02 42.32 -12.71
C THR A 366 -21.24 43.71 -12.11
N THR A 367 -21.93 44.57 -12.87
CA THR A 367 -22.46 45.86 -12.42
C THR A 367 -23.67 45.61 -11.52
N SER A 368 -23.55 45.93 -10.23
CA SER A 368 -24.67 45.94 -9.29
C SER A 368 -25.30 47.35 -9.28
N THR A 369 -26.58 47.42 -9.59
CA THR A 369 -27.39 48.64 -9.55
C THR A 369 -28.04 48.76 -8.17
N GLU A 370 -27.43 49.51 -7.26
CA GLU A 370 -28.07 49.89 -6.00
C GLU A 370 -28.99 51.10 -6.21
N THR A 371 -30.27 50.89 -5.89
CA THR A 371 -31.29 51.93 -5.85
C THR A 371 -31.18 52.65 -4.52
N THR A 372 -30.68 53.89 -4.53
CA THR A 372 -30.60 54.74 -3.33
C THR A 372 -31.72 55.77 -3.36
N THR A 373 -32.63 55.70 -2.39
CA THR A 373 -33.68 56.69 -2.13
C THR A 373 -33.10 57.99 -1.58
N THR A 374 -33.26 59.07 -2.33
CA THR A 374 -32.87 60.44 -1.99
C THR A 374 -33.79 61.03 -0.92
N THR A 375 -33.24 61.38 0.25
CA THR A 375 -33.89 62.29 1.20
C THR A 375 -33.08 63.59 1.27
N THR A 376 -33.72 64.68 0.87
CA THR A 376 -33.14 66.02 0.76
C THR A 376 -32.97 66.66 2.15
N GLY A 377 -31.74 67.05 2.49
CA GLY A 377 -31.44 67.84 3.68
C GLY A 377 -30.22 68.72 3.44
N THR A 378 -30.46 69.97 3.07
CA THR A 378 -29.43 71.00 2.89
C THR A 378 -29.01 71.53 4.26
N THR A 379 -27.72 71.49 4.60
CA THR A 379 -27.11 72.48 5.51
C THR A 379 -25.60 72.51 5.36
N THR A 380 -25.11 73.70 5.04
CA THR A 380 -23.73 74.14 4.94
C THR A 380 -23.00 74.00 6.28
N SER A 381 -21.74 73.54 6.30
CA SER A 381 -20.68 74.03 7.21
C SER A 381 -19.30 73.49 6.85
N THR A 382 -18.36 74.41 6.71
CA THR A 382 -16.91 74.26 6.57
C THR A 382 -16.29 73.68 7.85
N SER A 383 -15.29 72.79 7.73
CA SER A 383 -13.95 72.85 8.40
C SER A 383 -13.30 71.48 8.67
N THR A 384 -12.08 71.36 8.13
CA THR A 384 -10.82 70.73 8.62
C THR A 384 -10.87 69.49 9.52
N SER A 385 -10.11 68.43 9.16
CA SER A 385 -9.09 67.77 10.02
C SER A 385 -8.33 66.65 9.28
N THR A 386 -7.06 66.93 9.02
CA THR A 386 -5.84 66.12 9.19
C THR A 386 -5.90 64.58 9.08
N THR A 387 -5.17 64.03 8.11
CA THR A 387 -4.64 62.65 8.16
C THR A 387 -3.13 62.72 8.02
N THR A 388 -2.44 62.30 9.08
CA THR A 388 -0.98 62.19 9.19
C THR A 388 -0.49 60.96 8.43
N THR A 389 0.37 61.20 7.46
CA THR A 389 1.17 60.20 6.74
C THR A 389 2.42 59.88 7.57
N PHE A 390 2.71 58.61 7.77
CA PHE A 390 4.07 58.15 8.04
C PHE A 390 4.47 57.06 7.06
N THR A 391 5.67 57.25 6.54
CA THR A 391 6.33 56.54 5.46
C THR A 391 7.36 55.60 6.06
N GLU A 392 7.43 54.36 5.56
CA GLU A 392 8.66 53.56 5.61
C GLU A 392 9.06 53.12 4.21
N THR A 393 10.37 53.18 4.00
CA THR A 393 11.09 53.19 2.73
C THR A 393 11.70 51.81 2.48
N THR A 394 11.56 51.28 1.26
CA THR A 394 12.45 50.23 0.75
C THR A 394 13.23 50.75 -0.45
N THR A 395 14.54 50.83 -0.27
CA THR A 395 15.59 51.19 -1.22
C THR A 395 15.73 50.10 -2.30
N SER A 396 15.71 50.48 -3.57
CA SER A 396 16.14 49.63 -4.69
C SER A 396 17.33 50.29 -5.39
N THR A 397 18.47 49.62 -5.35
CA THR A 397 19.73 50.06 -5.98
C THR A 397 19.81 49.45 -7.37
N THR A 398 19.65 50.27 -8.40
CA THR A 398 19.85 49.89 -9.81
C THR A 398 21.32 50.08 -10.18
N PHE A 399 22.02 49.00 -10.55
CA PHE A 399 23.33 49.07 -11.20
C PHE A 399 23.16 49.10 -12.72
N THR A 400 23.70 50.16 -13.34
CA THR A 400 23.82 50.32 -14.79
C THR A 400 25.17 49.75 -15.23
N ILE A 401 25.17 48.69 -16.04
CA ILE A 401 26.38 48.24 -16.76
C ILE A 401 26.25 48.66 -18.22
N THR A 402 27.18 49.50 -18.65
CA THR A 402 27.36 49.97 -20.01
C THR A 402 28.19 48.95 -20.80
N THR A 403 27.61 48.32 -21.82
CA THR A 403 28.37 47.55 -22.83
C THR A 403 28.50 48.36 -24.11
N THR A 404 29.74 48.71 -24.45
CA THR A 404 30.16 49.34 -25.70
C THR A 404 30.25 48.28 -26.81
N SER A 405 29.45 48.42 -27.87
CA SER A 405 29.53 47.60 -29.07
C SER A 405 30.28 48.33 -30.18
N THR A 406 31.40 47.75 -30.61
CA THR A 406 32.22 48.23 -31.74
C THR A 406 31.70 47.62 -33.03
N THR A 407 31.16 48.48 -33.91
CA THR A 407 30.67 48.12 -35.24
C THR A 407 31.84 47.92 -36.19
N THR A 408 32.03 46.69 -36.71
CA THR A 408 32.93 46.43 -37.83
C THR A 408 32.09 46.00 -39.03
N THR A 409 32.00 46.87 -40.03
CA THR A 409 31.25 46.64 -41.27
C THR A 409 32.10 45.78 -42.20
N THR A 410 31.62 44.59 -42.56
CA THR A 410 32.20 43.78 -43.64
C THR A 410 31.10 43.48 -44.65
N THR A 411 31.22 44.09 -45.83
CA THR A 411 30.34 43.90 -46.97
C THR A 411 30.68 42.56 -47.65
N ALA A 412 29.75 41.60 -47.63
CA ALA A 412 29.85 40.37 -48.41
C ALA A 412 28.67 40.29 -49.39
N THR A 413 29.00 40.37 -50.67
CA THR A 413 28.12 40.24 -51.83
C THR A 413 27.56 38.83 -51.91
N THR A 414 26.24 38.68 -51.87
CA THR A 414 25.54 37.41 -52.11
C THR A 414 25.40 37.16 -53.61
N THR A 415 26.10 36.16 -54.12
CA THR A 415 25.81 35.52 -55.42
C THR A 415 25.08 34.21 -55.14
N SER A 416 23.81 34.14 -55.56
CA SER A 416 22.97 32.95 -55.48
C SER A 416 23.35 31.98 -56.60
N THR A 417 23.89 30.82 -56.23
CA THR A 417 24.04 29.67 -57.13
C THR A 417 23.31 28.48 -56.51
N SER A 418 22.11 28.23 -57.01
CA SER A 418 21.31 27.04 -56.73
C SER A 418 21.98 25.82 -57.34
N THR A 419 22.55 24.94 -56.51
CA THR A 419 23.04 23.63 -56.92
C THR A 419 22.01 22.59 -56.49
N SER A 420 21.31 22.01 -57.47
CA SER A 420 20.44 20.85 -57.31
C SER A 420 21.29 19.59 -57.32
N THR A 421 21.37 18.91 -56.19
CA THR A 421 22.06 17.62 -56.04
C THR A 421 21.16 16.51 -56.57
N THR A 422 21.39 16.08 -57.81
CA THR A 422 20.82 14.85 -58.37
C THR A 422 21.70 13.68 -57.95
N THR A 423 21.24 12.85 -57.01
CA THR A 423 21.85 11.56 -56.68
C THR A 423 21.59 10.56 -57.82
N THR A 424 22.60 10.37 -58.67
CA THR A 424 22.65 9.29 -59.65
C THR A 424 23.25 8.05 -58.97
N PHE A 425 22.46 6.98 -58.86
CA PHE A 425 22.99 5.65 -58.53
C PHE A 425 23.79 5.14 -59.74
N THR A 426 25.09 4.91 -59.55
CA THR A 426 25.94 4.19 -60.50
C THR A 426 26.14 2.78 -59.97
N GLU A 427 25.43 1.81 -60.55
CA GLU A 427 25.76 0.38 -60.39
C GLU A 427 27.15 0.13 -60.98
N THR A 428 28.12 -0.12 -60.10
CA THR A 428 29.43 -0.65 -60.49
C THR A 428 29.39 -2.16 -60.25
N THR A 429 29.11 -2.92 -61.30
CA THR A 429 29.24 -4.38 -61.31
C THR A 429 30.71 -4.76 -61.29
N THR A 430 31.22 -5.04 -60.08
CA THR A 430 32.55 -5.66 -59.90
C THR A 430 32.38 -7.18 -59.88
N SER A 431 32.64 -7.81 -61.02
CA SER A 431 32.69 -9.25 -61.20
C SER A 431 33.85 -9.84 -60.40
N THR A 432 33.56 -10.43 -59.24
CA THR A 432 34.53 -11.24 -58.49
C THR A 432 34.19 -12.71 -58.72
N SER A 433 35.05 -13.40 -59.47
CA SER A 433 34.96 -14.83 -59.76
C SER A 433 35.19 -15.64 -58.48
N THR A 434 34.14 -16.29 -57.99
CA THR A 434 34.23 -17.32 -56.95
C THR A 434 34.36 -18.68 -57.62
N THR A 435 35.50 -19.34 -57.39
CA THR A 435 35.77 -20.72 -57.80
C THR A 435 35.06 -21.66 -56.83
N SER A 436 33.92 -22.20 -57.23
CA SER A 436 33.18 -23.25 -56.53
C SER A 436 33.95 -24.57 -56.62
N THR A 437 34.44 -25.07 -55.50
CA THR A 437 34.96 -26.44 -55.40
C THR A 437 33.82 -27.34 -54.92
N SER A 438 33.28 -28.16 -55.83
CA SER A 438 32.26 -29.17 -55.55
C SER A 438 32.91 -30.40 -54.91
N THR A 439 32.55 -30.71 -53.66
CA THR A 439 32.88 -31.99 -53.04
C THR A 439 31.69 -32.93 -53.21
N VAL A 440 31.86 -33.92 -54.08
CA VAL A 440 30.94 -35.02 -54.33
C VAL A 440 30.96 -35.95 -53.10
N THR A 441 29.81 -36.14 -52.45
CA THR A 441 29.66 -37.17 -51.42
C THR A 441 28.84 -38.31 -52.04
N THR A 442 29.54 -39.40 -52.34
CA THR A 442 29.00 -40.61 -52.96
C THR A 442 28.33 -41.48 -51.90
N THR A 443 27.04 -41.78 -52.10
CA THR A 443 26.30 -42.82 -51.40
C THR A 443 26.73 -44.19 -51.92
N THR A 444 27.10 -45.12 -51.04
CA THR A 444 27.18 -46.55 -51.39
C THR A 444 26.73 -47.40 -50.20
N SER A 445 25.58 -48.02 -50.38
CA SER A 445 25.00 -49.10 -49.59
C SER A 445 25.81 -50.40 -49.76
N THR A 446 25.82 -51.31 -48.79
CA THR A 446 25.48 -52.77 -48.95
C THR A 446 25.83 -53.61 -47.70
N SER A 447 24.81 -54.36 -47.24
CA SER A 447 24.70 -55.64 -46.52
C SER A 447 25.75 -56.24 -45.56
N THR A 448 25.23 -56.57 -44.36
CA THR A 448 25.27 -57.83 -43.56
C THR A 448 26.21 -58.96 -43.98
N THR A 449 26.90 -59.65 -43.04
CA THR A 449 26.49 -60.93 -42.38
C THR A 449 27.43 -61.34 -41.21
N THR A 450 26.81 -61.84 -40.11
CA THR A 450 27.21 -62.74 -38.98
C THR A 450 28.67 -63.11 -38.64
N THR A 451 29.02 -63.21 -37.34
CA THR A 451 29.30 -64.48 -36.57
C THR A 451 29.78 -64.23 -35.10
N SER A 452 28.95 -64.69 -34.15
CA SER A 452 29.19 -65.49 -32.91
C SER A 452 30.26 -65.18 -31.81
N THR A 453 29.72 -65.01 -30.58
CA THR A 453 30.10 -65.52 -29.23
C THR A 453 31.48 -65.29 -28.59
N SER A 454 31.50 -64.66 -27.39
CA SER A 454 31.79 -65.34 -26.11
C SER A 454 31.51 -64.44 -24.89
N THR A 455 30.90 -65.05 -23.88
CA THR A 455 30.56 -64.53 -22.55
C THR A 455 31.76 -64.61 -21.60
N THR A 456 31.93 -63.65 -20.69
CA THR A 456 32.70 -63.89 -19.46
C THR A 456 32.05 -63.17 -18.28
N SER A 457 31.65 -64.00 -17.32
CA SER A 457 31.09 -63.69 -16.00
C SER A 457 32.24 -63.52 -15.01
N THR A 458 32.17 -62.54 -14.11
CA THR A 458 33.12 -62.40 -13.00
C THR A 458 32.44 -62.80 -11.69
N SER A 459 33.02 -63.80 -11.03
CA SER A 459 32.57 -64.44 -9.79
C SER A 459 33.35 -63.93 -8.58
N THR A 460 32.61 -63.64 -7.53
CA THR A 460 32.81 -63.90 -6.09
C THR A 460 34.17 -64.48 -5.64
N ALA A 461 34.77 -63.81 -4.63
CA ALA A 461 35.70 -64.43 -3.69
C ALA A 461 35.20 -64.22 -2.25
N THR A 462 35.02 -65.35 -1.58
CA THR A 462 34.60 -65.53 -0.20
C THR A 462 35.79 -65.29 0.73
N THR A 463 35.60 -64.57 1.84
CA THR A 463 36.54 -64.64 2.98
C THR A 463 35.75 -64.73 4.28
N THR A 464 36.09 -65.77 5.02
CA THR A 464 35.46 -66.32 6.21
C THR A 464 35.76 -65.44 7.43
N THR A 465 34.73 -65.00 8.16
CA THR A 465 34.90 -64.39 9.48
C THR A 465 33.99 -65.08 10.48
N SER A 466 34.63 -65.52 11.56
CA SER A 466 34.10 -66.36 12.63
C SER A 466 32.97 -65.70 13.44
N THR A 467 31.99 -66.52 13.77
CA THR A 467 30.86 -66.27 14.65
C THR A 467 31.31 -65.86 16.06
N THR A 468 30.88 -64.68 16.52
CA THR A 468 30.80 -64.36 17.96
C THR A 468 29.39 -63.84 18.25
N THR A 469 28.68 -64.59 19.10
CA THR A 469 27.33 -64.32 19.61
C THR A 469 27.36 -63.12 20.56
N THR A 470 26.56 -62.08 20.31
CA THR A 470 26.27 -61.06 21.32
C THR A 470 24.85 -60.50 21.13
N SER A 471 24.09 -60.55 22.23
CA SER A 471 22.66 -60.23 22.34
C SER A 471 22.29 -58.85 21.81
N THR A 472 21.26 -58.79 20.97
CA THR A 472 20.58 -57.57 20.54
C THR A 472 19.69 -57.03 21.66
N THR A 473 20.09 -55.89 22.23
CA THR A 473 19.19 -55.00 22.98
C THR A 473 18.47 -54.11 21.97
N SER A 474 17.15 -54.16 21.97
CA SER A 474 16.26 -53.35 21.14
C SER A 474 16.27 -51.88 21.57
N THR A 475 16.92 -51.02 20.78
CA THR A 475 16.82 -49.55 20.91
C THR A 475 15.88 -49.01 19.83
N SER A 476 14.75 -48.46 20.28
CA SER A 476 13.75 -47.78 19.44
C SER A 476 14.31 -46.47 18.89
N THR A 477 14.58 -46.41 17.59
CA THR A 477 14.93 -45.17 16.88
C THR A 477 13.65 -44.35 16.67
N ALA A 478 13.53 -43.21 17.37
CA ALA A 478 12.48 -42.24 17.13
C ALA A 478 12.80 -41.44 15.86
N THR A 479 11.96 -41.58 14.85
CA THR A 479 12.00 -40.78 13.62
C THR A 479 11.51 -39.37 13.95
N THR A 480 12.42 -38.40 14.05
CA THR A 480 12.07 -36.99 14.20
C THR A 480 11.65 -36.42 12.85
N THR A 481 10.34 -36.27 12.65
CA THR A 481 9.76 -35.61 11.47
C THR A 481 9.94 -34.10 11.61
N THR A 482 10.94 -33.53 10.94
CA THR A 482 11.15 -32.08 10.87
C THR A 482 10.05 -31.44 10.02
N SER A 483 9.03 -30.87 10.66
CA SER A 483 8.01 -30.05 10.00
C SER A 483 8.65 -28.73 9.54
N THR A 484 8.88 -28.59 8.24
CA THR A 484 9.27 -27.30 7.64
C THR A 484 8.06 -26.38 7.66
N THR A 485 7.99 -25.50 8.65
CA THR A 485 7.03 -24.40 8.70
C THR A 485 7.47 -23.34 7.71
N THR A 486 6.78 -23.25 6.57
CA THR A 486 6.98 -22.18 5.58
C THR A 486 6.51 -20.86 6.20
N THR A 487 7.45 -20.03 6.68
CA THR A 487 7.13 -18.69 7.17
C THR A 487 6.56 -17.86 6.03
N VAL A 488 5.28 -17.49 6.14
CA VAL A 488 4.63 -16.57 5.20
C VAL A 488 5.23 -15.18 5.41
N CYS A 489 5.67 -14.57 4.33
CA CYS A 489 6.31 -13.26 4.35
C CYS A 489 5.44 -12.21 3.63
N THR A 490 5.62 -10.94 3.98
CA THR A 490 4.84 -9.84 3.40
C THR A 490 5.44 -9.40 2.06
N PRO A 491 4.69 -9.31 0.95
CA PRO A 491 5.22 -8.76 -0.30
C PRO A 491 5.63 -7.29 -0.14
N VAL A 492 6.65 -6.87 -0.88
CA VAL A 492 7.13 -5.48 -0.89
C VAL A 492 6.29 -4.69 -1.90
N THR A 493 5.83 -3.50 -1.50
CA THR A 493 5.12 -2.55 -2.37
C THR A 493 6.08 -1.48 -2.85
N TYR A 494 6.25 -1.33 -4.17
CA TYR A 494 7.24 -0.40 -4.72
C TYR A 494 6.68 0.99 -5.01
N ASP A 495 5.40 1.05 -5.37
CA ASP A 495 4.74 2.29 -5.77
C ASP A 495 3.88 2.81 -4.61
N LEU A 496 4.11 4.06 -4.24
CA LEU A 496 3.24 4.75 -3.30
C LEU A 496 1.99 5.24 -4.06
N SER A 497 0.83 4.78 -3.63
CA SER A 497 -0.46 5.35 -4.05
C SER A 497 -1.29 5.74 -2.83
N ASP A 498 -2.24 6.64 -3.02
CA ASP A 498 -3.22 6.99 -1.99
C ASP A 498 -3.98 5.76 -1.50
N ASP A 499 -4.32 4.81 -2.39
CA ASP A 499 -4.97 3.55 -2.03
C ASP A 499 -4.09 2.67 -1.13
N VAL A 500 -2.78 2.57 -1.44
CA VAL A 500 -1.81 1.84 -0.60
C VAL A 500 -1.75 2.48 0.79
N MET A 501 -1.76 3.80 0.86
CA MET A 501 -1.71 4.49 2.15
C MET A 501 -3.04 4.45 2.91
N HIS A 502 -4.18 4.47 2.22
CA HIS A 502 -5.49 4.27 2.82
C HIS A 502 -5.67 2.86 3.39
N GLN A 503 -4.88 1.88 2.95
CA GLN A 503 -4.84 0.57 3.59
C GLN A 503 -4.30 0.64 5.04
N TYR A 504 -3.46 1.64 5.34
CA TYR A 504 -2.81 1.79 6.64
C TYR A 504 -3.40 2.95 7.45
N CYS A 505 -3.83 4.02 6.79
CA CYS A 505 -4.24 5.28 7.39
C CYS A 505 -5.55 5.79 6.79
N ASP A 506 -6.56 5.98 7.62
CA ASP A 506 -7.85 6.53 7.18
C ASP A 506 -7.67 7.93 6.54
N ASP A 507 -6.76 8.74 7.10
CA ASP A 507 -6.38 10.05 6.57
C ASP A 507 -4.92 10.05 6.09
N LEU A 508 -4.67 10.62 4.91
CA LEU A 508 -3.32 10.79 4.35
C LEU A 508 -2.49 11.87 5.07
N SER A 509 -3.09 12.60 6.01
CA SER A 509 -2.45 13.64 6.82
C SER A 509 -3.13 13.76 8.19
N THR A 510 -2.64 13.02 9.19
CA THR A 510 -3.23 13.05 10.54
C THR A 510 -2.74 14.23 11.39
N ASN A 511 -1.49 14.69 11.24
CA ASN A 511 -0.96 15.87 11.94
C ASN A 511 -0.31 16.92 11.01
N GLY A 512 -0.74 16.96 9.75
CA GLY A 512 -0.25 17.90 8.74
C GLY A 512 0.98 17.41 7.98
N GLU A 513 1.41 16.18 8.22
CA GLU A 513 2.36 15.44 7.40
C GLU A 513 1.73 14.83 6.16
N ASP A 514 2.42 14.95 5.03
CA ASP A 514 1.96 14.41 3.76
C ASP A 514 2.41 12.96 3.60
N ARG A 515 1.45 12.05 3.57
CA ARG A 515 1.65 10.64 3.22
C ARG A 515 0.90 10.23 1.96
N SER A 516 0.42 11.17 1.16
CA SER A 516 -0.21 10.86 -0.13
C SER A 516 0.82 10.35 -1.14
N SER A 517 0.38 9.96 -2.33
CA SER A 517 1.26 9.68 -3.47
C SER A 517 2.19 10.83 -3.84
N GLU A 518 1.88 12.07 -3.41
CA GLU A 518 2.68 13.26 -3.62
C GLU A 518 3.76 13.49 -2.54
N ALA A 519 3.82 12.62 -1.54
CA ALA A 519 4.81 12.72 -0.46
C ALA A 519 6.23 12.72 -1.03
N ARG A 520 7.02 13.71 -0.62
CA ARG A 520 8.38 13.93 -1.12
C ARG A 520 9.39 14.15 0.00
N GLY A 521 10.65 13.83 -0.31
CA GLY A 521 11.76 14.24 0.54
C GLY A 521 11.99 15.75 0.45
N CYS A 522 12.54 16.36 1.49
CA CYS A 522 12.96 17.78 1.43
C CYS A 522 14.10 17.99 0.44
N SER A 523 14.84 16.93 0.18
CA SER A 523 15.65 16.78 -1.01
C SER A 523 14.91 15.86 -1.98
N GLU A 524 14.79 16.27 -3.25
CA GLU A 524 14.30 15.42 -4.37
C GLU A 524 14.93 14.04 -4.39
N THR A 525 16.14 13.99 -3.86
CA THR A 525 17.02 12.86 -3.85
C THR A 525 16.58 11.80 -2.82
N TYR A 526 15.84 12.21 -1.80
CA TYR A 526 15.24 11.32 -0.81
C TYR A 526 13.81 10.89 -1.18
N THR A 527 13.17 11.55 -2.15
CA THR A 527 11.78 11.26 -2.54
C THR A 527 11.53 9.78 -2.83
N PRO A 528 12.35 9.06 -3.62
CA PRO A 528 12.10 7.64 -3.88
C PRO A 528 12.17 6.77 -2.61
N PHE A 529 13.06 7.11 -1.67
CA PHE A 529 13.22 6.37 -0.42
C PHE A 529 12.07 6.65 0.55
N VAL A 530 11.63 7.91 0.63
CA VAL A 530 10.46 8.33 1.40
C VAL A 530 9.22 7.61 0.88
N GLN A 531 8.99 7.62 -0.44
CA GLN A 531 7.84 6.97 -1.06
C GLN A 531 7.85 5.45 -0.83
N MET A 532 9.00 4.80 -1.03
CA MET A 532 9.17 3.37 -0.74
C MET A 532 8.88 3.05 0.74
N SER A 533 9.35 3.91 1.64
CA SER A 533 9.15 3.74 3.09
C SER A 533 7.68 3.88 3.47
N LEU A 534 6.96 4.83 2.87
CA LEU A 534 5.51 5.00 3.06
C LEU A 534 4.73 3.82 2.48
N ALA A 535 5.06 3.39 1.25
CA ALA A 535 4.38 2.29 0.57
C ALA A 535 4.47 0.95 1.35
N ASN A 536 5.53 0.79 2.15
CA ASN A 536 5.76 -0.38 2.99
C ASN A 536 5.48 -0.12 4.48
N HIS A 537 4.76 0.96 4.81
CA HIS A 537 4.36 1.30 6.17
C HIS A 537 5.57 1.30 7.13
N MET A 538 6.66 2.00 6.79
CA MET A 538 7.87 2.05 7.62
C MET A 538 7.81 3.14 8.71
N PHE A 539 6.65 3.26 9.35
CA PHE A 539 6.36 4.19 10.45
C PHE A 539 5.45 3.52 11.48
N SER A 540 5.48 3.94 12.75
CA SER A 540 4.81 3.22 13.85
C SER A 540 3.28 3.30 13.81
N HIS A 541 2.75 4.47 13.45
CA HIS A 541 1.32 4.77 13.33
C HIS A 541 1.10 5.98 12.41
N CYS A 542 -0.13 6.21 11.95
CA CYS A 542 -0.48 7.29 11.01
C CYS A 542 -0.29 8.73 11.51
N GLY A 543 0.13 8.91 12.76
CA GLY A 543 0.50 10.22 13.30
C GLY A 543 1.99 10.32 13.61
N ALA A 544 2.78 9.31 13.22
CA ALA A 544 4.19 9.22 13.55
C ALA A 544 4.96 10.32 12.83
N PHE A 545 5.73 11.07 13.60
CA PHE A 545 6.63 12.10 13.09
C PHE A 545 7.85 11.51 12.35
N CYS A 546 8.19 10.27 12.66
CA CYS A 546 9.32 9.54 12.11
C CYS A 546 8.89 8.53 11.05
N LEU A 547 9.55 8.60 9.90
CA LEU A 547 9.47 7.63 8.81
C LEU A 547 10.84 6.99 8.64
N TYR A 548 10.96 5.68 8.77
CA TYR A 548 12.24 4.99 8.69
C TYR A 548 12.50 4.49 7.28
N ASP A 549 13.75 4.53 6.83
CA ASP A 549 14.11 4.05 5.50
C ASP A 549 13.82 2.55 5.35
N PHE A 550 13.19 2.16 4.25
CA PHE A 550 12.87 0.76 3.97
C PHE A 550 14.11 -0.15 3.90
N PHE A 551 15.22 0.33 3.35
CA PHE A 551 16.43 -0.48 3.16
C PHE A 551 17.31 -0.51 4.42
N LYS A 552 17.33 0.58 5.18
CA LYS A 552 18.18 0.78 6.36
C LYS A 552 17.41 1.36 7.55
N PRO A 553 16.35 0.70 8.03
CA PRO A 553 15.50 1.25 9.10
C PRO A 553 16.27 1.43 10.43
N GLY A 554 17.37 0.70 10.63
CA GLY A 554 18.22 0.81 11.81
C GLY A 554 19.18 2.02 11.80
N SER A 555 19.33 2.73 10.68
CA SER A 555 20.34 3.81 10.58
C SER A 555 19.90 5.02 9.74
N VAL A 556 18.78 4.95 9.03
CA VAL A 556 18.28 6.07 8.23
C VAL A 556 16.81 6.28 8.55
N ALA A 557 16.46 7.52 8.87
CA ALA A 557 15.09 7.95 9.10
C ALA A 557 14.89 9.37 8.58
N TYR A 558 13.63 9.70 8.37
CA TYR A 558 13.13 10.97 7.89
C TYR A 558 12.14 11.52 8.90
N ASN A 559 12.23 12.81 9.18
CA ASN A 559 11.31 13.53 10.03
C ASN A 559 10.52 14.54 9.19
N TRP A 560 9.24 14.68 9.47
CA TRP A 560 8.40 15.63 8.74
C TRP A 560 8.84 17.08 9.02
N ASP A 561 9.03 17.85 7.96
CA ASP A 561 9.24 19.30 8.03
C ASP A 561 7.94 20.02 7.65
N GLY A 562 7.21 20.44 8.68
CA GLY A 562 5.91 21.11 8.51
C GLY A 562 5.98 22.47 7.82
N LEU A 563 7.15 23.13 7.79
CA LEU A 563 7.36 24.41 7.12
C LEU A 563 7.56 24.20 5.61
N ASN A 564 8.42 23.25 5.24
CA ASN A 564 8.74 22.96 3.84
C ASN A 564 7.79 21.94 3.19
N LYS A 565 6.88 21.33 3.97
CA LYS A 565 5.93 20.31 3.55
C LYS A 565 6.63 19.13 2.86
N CYS A 566 7.63 18.56 3.53
CA CYS A 566 8.45 17.47 3.01
C CYS A 566 9.08 16.63 4.13
N TRP A 567 9.60 15.46 3.79
CA TRP A 567 10.30 14.57 4.71
C TRP A 567 11.82 14.84 4.69
N ASN A 568 12.35 15.40 5.78
CA ASN A 568 13.76 15.73 5.90
C ASN A 568 14.54 14.54 6.47
N LYS A 569 15.72 14.21 5.91
CA LYS A 569 16.60 13.22 6.52
C LYS A 569 17.24 13.83 7.76
N GLY A 570 16.98 13.27 8.93
CA GLY A 570 17.46 13.84 10.19
C GLY A 570 17.75 12.79 11.25
N THR A 571 18.51 13.20 12.26
CA THR A 571 18.94 12.34 13.38
C THR A 571 17.90 12.24 14.50
N GLY A 572 16.78 12.98 14.40
CA GLY A 572 15.75 13.07 15.44
C GLY A 572 14.94 11.78 15.67
N CYS A 573 15.08 10.79 14.79
CA CYS A 573 14.36 9.52 14.84
C CYS A 573 15.25 8.33 15.24
N GLU A 574 16.56 8.54 15.39
CA GLU A 574 17.48 7.49 15.79
C GLU A 574 17.34 7.15 17.27
N GLY A 575 17.27 5.86 17.62
CA GLY A 575 17.14 5.41 19.00
C GLY A 575 15.74 5.54 19.60
N HIS A 576 14.75 6.03 18.83
CA HIS A 576 13.37 6.01 19.26
C HIS A 576 12.85 4.56 19.30
N MET A 577 11.99 4.21 20.26
CA MET A 577 11.51 2.84 20.43
C MET A 577 10.78 2.28 19.20
N GLU A 578 10.22 3.18 18.39
CA GLU A 578 9.57 2.88 17.12
C GLU A 578 10.54 2.28 16.10
N GLN A 579 11.82 2.64 16.15
CA GLN A 579 12.83 2.10 15.26
C GLN A 579 12.92 0.58 15.35
N ALA A 580 12.86 0.03 16.57
CA ALA A 580 12.90 -1.42 16.78
C ALA A 580 11.66 -2.11 16.18
N ILE A 581 10.49 -1.48 16.27
CA ILE A 581 9.25 -1.98 15.66
C ILE A 581 9.38 -2.02 14.14
N ILE A 582 9.95 -0.97 13.54
CA ILE A 582 10.10 -0.89 12.08
C ILE A 582 11.21 -1.80 11.55
N VAL A 583 12.31 -1.98 12.29
CA VAL A 583 13.33 -3.00 11.99
C VAL A 583 12.71 -4.40 12.01
N SER A 584 11.92 -4.74 13.04
CA SER A 584 11.22 -6.03 13.08
C SER A 584 10.19 -6.18 11.96
N ARG A 585 9.48 -5.10 11.60
CA ARG A 585 8.56 -5.10 10.45
C ARG A 585 9.30 -5.37 9.15
N ARG A 586 10.49 -4.78 8.97
CA ARG A 586 11.32 -4.98 7.78
C ARG A 586 11.72 -6.44 7.58
N GLU A 587 11.99 -7.17 8.66
CA GLU A 587 12.37 -8.58 8.64
C GLU A 587 11.20 -9.51 8.24
N LYS A 588 9.95 -9.07 8.39
CA LYS A 588 8.75 -9.83 8.00
C LYS A 588 8.43 -9.73 6.53
N PHE A 589 8.94 -8.70 5.84
CA PHE A 589 8.83 -8.66 4.40
C PHE A 589 9.53 -9.87 3.81
N CYS A 590 8.97 -10.39 2.72
CA CYS A 590 9.66 -11.37 1.92
C CYS A 590 11.06 -10.85 1.70
N LYS A 591 12.04 -11.76 1.81
CA LYS A 591 13.29 -11.59 1.09
C LYS A 591 12.85 -11.50 -0.35
N ALA A 592 12.49 -10.29 -0.78
CA ALA A 592 12.20 -10.04 -2.14
C ALA A 592 13.44 -10.57 -2.86
N ARG A 593 13.24 -11.12 -4.05
CA ARG A 593 14.25 -10.92 -5.07
C ARG A 593 14.29 -9.41 -5.35
N THR A 594 14.64 -8.61 -4.33
CA THR A 594 14.90 -7.19 -4.35
C THR A 594 16.27 -7.13 -4.97
N CYS A 595 16.28 -7.25 -6.28
CA CYS A 595 17.34 -6.67 -7.01
C CYS A 595 16.87 -5.20 -7.27
N LEU A 596 17.61 -4.23 -6.75
CA LEU A 596 17.48 -2.80 -6.94
C LEU A 596 17.32 -2.53 -8.43
N PRO A 597 16.34 -1.72 -8.86
CA PRO A 597 16.19 -1.40 -10.27
C PRO A 597 17.44 -0.67 -10.76
N SER A 598 18.04 -1.16 -11.84
CA SER A 598 19.17 -0.46 -12.45
C SER A 598 18.75 0.81 -13.16
N HIS A 599 19.45 1.91 -12.87
CA HIS A 599 19.29 3.18 -13.58
C HIS A 599 20.05 3.09 -14.92
N LYS A 600 19.32 3.28 -16.02
CA LYS A 600 19.91 3.28 -17.38
C LYS A 600 20.69 4.55 -17.68
N THR A 601 20.32 5.67 -17.06
CA THR A 601 20.87 7.00 -17.32
C THR A 601 21.29 7.66 -16.02
N LEU A 602 22.46 8.31 -16.04
CA LEU A 602 22.91 9.17 -14.97
C LEU A 602 22.15 10.49 -15.05
N SER A 603 21.46 10.85 -13.97
CA SER A 603 20.83 12.17 -13.82
C SER A 603 21.35 12.86 -12.57
N LYS A 604 21.20 14.19 -12.54
CA LYS A 604 21.54 15.01 -11.37
C LYS A 604 20.85 14.47 -10.11
N ASN A 605 19.55 14.17 -10.20
CA ASN A 605 18.77 13.66 -9.08
C ASN A 605 19.22 12.26 -8.63
N VAL A 606 19.61 11.39 -9.58
CA VAL A 606 20.17 10.07 -9.25
C VAL A 606 21.48 10.22 -8.49
N MET A 607 22.42 11.05 -8.93
CA MET A 607 23.67 11.21 -8.19
C MET A 607 23.48 11.87 -6.82
N LEU A 608 22.64 12.92 -6.76
CA LEU A 608 22.37 13.62 -5.51
C LEU A 608 21.59 12.76 -4.48
N SER A 609 20.98 11.64 -4.90
CA SER A 609 20.31 10.69 -3.96
C SER A 609 21.27 9.90 -3.13
N TYR A 610 22.51 9.82 -3.61
CA TYR A 610 23.57 9.10 -2.96
C TYR A 610 24.62 10.04 -2.38
N CYS A 611 24.95 11.10 -3.10
CA CYS A 611 25.94 12.08 -2.71
C CYS A 611 25.26 13.42 -2.44
N ASN A 612 25.14 13.76 -1.15
CA ASN A 612 24.47 14.97 -0.66
C ASN A 612 25.18 16.29 -1.01
N ASP A 613 26.19 16.27 -1.87
CA ASP A 613 26.97 17.45 -2.24
C ASP A 613 26.45 18.02 -3.55
N GLU A 614 26.11 19.31 -3.56
CA GLU A 614 25.64 20.01 -4.77
C GLU A 614 26.70 20.00 -5.89
N ASP A 615 27.97 19.82 -5.52
CA ASP A 615 29.12 19.88 -6.42
C ASP A 615 29.46 18.53 -7.10
N PHE A 616 28.71 17.44 -6.82
CA PHE A 616 28.95 16.08 -7.35
C PHE A 616 30.36 15.51 -7.13
N SER A 617 31.16 16.21 -6.34
CA SER A 617 32.59 16.02 -6.20
C SER A 617 32.98 16.37 -4.78
N THR A 618 33.56 15.42 -4.05
CA THR A 618 34.12 15.73 -2.72
C THR A 618 35.64 15.84 -2.77
N SER A 619 36.29 15.35 -3.85
CA SER A 619 37.74 15.37 -4.00
C SER A 619 38.22 15.79 -5.40
N GLY A 620 37.38 16.47 -6.19
CA GLY A 620 37.71 17.00 -7.52
C GLY A 620 37.36 16.08 -8.70
N GLU A 621 36.78 14.92 -8.43
CA GLU A 621 36.22 14.00 -9.42
C GLU A 621 34.82 14.37 -9.90
N ASP A 622 34.57 14.20 -11.19
CA ASP A 622 33.28 14.52 -11.78
C ASP A 622 32.32 13.32 -11.74
N ARG A 623 31.21 13.46 -11.01
CA ARG A 623 30.10 12.50 -11.00
C ARG A 623 28.79 13.10 -11.51
N SER A 624 28.85 14.27 -12.11
CA SER A 624 27.70 14.91 -12.73
C SER A 624 27.21 14.08 -13.93
N PRO A 625 25.99 14.35 -14.45
CA PRO A 625 25.53 13.78 -15.72
C PRO A 625 26.49 13.97 -16.90
N GLU A 626 27.38 14.96 -16.81
CA GLU A 626 28.37 15.30 -17.80
C GLU A 626 29.62 14.40 -17.72
N ALA A 627 29.83 13.65 -16.64
CA ALA A 627 31.01 12.82 -16.42
C ALA A 627 31.41 11.98 -17.64
N GLU A 628 32.69 12.04 -18.02
CA GLU A 628 33.26 11.37 -19.19
C GLU A 628 34.38 10.39 -18.80
N ALA A 629 34.47 9.30 -19.55
CA ALA A 629 35.65 8.45 -19.52
C ALA A 629 36.75 9.07 -20.39
N CYS A 630 38.01 8.81 -20.05
CA CYS A 630 39.15 9.28 -20.86
C CYS A 630 39.19 8.65 -22.26
N ASP A 631 38.57 7.48 -22.42
CA ASP A 631 38.24 6.88 -23.70
C ASP A 631 36.73 7.04 -23.93
N ALA A 632 36.35 7.72 -25.02
CA ALA A 632 34.96 7.97 -25.36
C ALA A 632 34.10 6.69 -25.44
N LEU A 633 34.70 5.53 -25.76
CA LEU A 633 34.00 4.25 -25.81
C LEU A 633 33.56 3.74 -24.43
N ASP A 634 34.20 4.20 -23.36
CA ASP A 634 33.87 3.82 -21.98
C ASP A 634 32.90 4.81 -21.30
N THR A 635 32.64 5.98 -21.87
CA THR A 635 31.73 6.99 -21.28
C THR A 635 30.35 6.45 -20.92
N PRO A 636 29.67 5.65 -21.78
CA PRO A 636 28.37 5.05 -21.42
C PRO A 636 28.46 4.12 -20.20
N LYS A 637 29.57 3.41 -20.03
CA LYS A 637 29.79 2.48 -18.91
C LYS A 637 30.07 3.22 -17.61
N VAL A 638 30.89 4.26 -17.67
CA VAL A 638 31.14 5.17 -16.54
C VAL A 638 29.83 5.80 -16.05
N ARG A 639 29.01 6.32 -16.97
CA ARG A 639 27.72 6.92 -16.59
C ARG A 639 26.75 5.87 -16.02
N LYS A 640 26.69 4.66 -16.58
CA LYS A 640 25.90 3.56 -16.01
C LYS A 640 26.39 3.15 -14.62
N ALA A 641 27.70 3.05 -14.42
CA ALA A 641 28.31 2.76 -13.12
C ALA A 641 27.97 3.84 -12.07
N LEU A 642 28.08 5.11 -12.44
CA LEU A 642 27.71 6.24 -11.59
C LEU A 642 26.22 6.26 -11.26
N ALA A 643 25.36 6.01 -12.24
CA ALA A 643 23.90 5.97 -12.06
C ALA A 643 23.45 4.86 -11.10
N ASN A 644 24.27 3.82 -10.92
CA ASN A 644 23.98 2.68 -10.05
C ASN A 644 24.91 2.63 -8.84
N PHE A 645 25.58 3.74 -8.53
CA PHE A 645 26.42 3.89 -7.34
C PHE A 645 27.49 2.80 -7.24
N MET A 646 28.16 2.47 -8.35
CA MET A 646 29.20 1.45 -8.38
C MET A 646 30.54 1.96 -7.83
N PHE A 647 30.49 2.63 -6.68
CA PHE A 647 31.63 3.17 -5.95
C PHE A 647 31.38 3.07 -4.45
N HIS A 648 32.45 3.06 -3.64
CA HIS A 648 32.33 2.77 -2.21
C HIS A 648 31.67 3.90 -1.42
N HIS A 649 32.05 5.15 -1.69
CA HIS A 649 31.51 6.37 -1.09
C HIS A 649 31.69 7.58 -2.01
N CYS A 650 31.06 8.71 -1.70
CA CYS A 650 31.05 9.92 -2.54
C CYS A 650 32.40 10.63 -2.72
N GLY A 651 33.45 10.24 -2.00
CA GLY A 651 34.83 10.66 -2.27
C GLY A 651 35.73 9.59 -2.90
N ALA A 652 35.15 8.51 -3.41
CA ALA A 652 35.95 7.41 -3.95
C ALA A 652 36.51 7.82 -5.32
N TRP A 653 37.83 7.73 -5.48
CA TRP A 653 38.51 7.92 -6.76
C TRP A 653 38.37 6.71 -7.69
N CYS A 654 37.81 5.62 -7.15
CA CYS A 654 37.54 4.37 -7.83
C CYS A 654 36.06 4.26 -8.17
N LEU A 655 35.78 3.97 -9.43
CA LEU A 655 34.46 3.60 -9.94
C LEU A 655 34.57 2.21 -10.57
N PHE A 656 33.62 1.32 -10.32
CA PHE A 656 33.63 -0.03 -10.87
C PHE A 656 32.56 -0.17 -11.94
N ASP A 657 32.85 -0.93 -13.00
CA ASP A 657 31.88 -1.15 -14.06
C ASP A 657 30.62 -1.84 -13.52
N PHE A 658 29.44 -1.43 -14.00
CA PHE A 658 28.19 -2.02 -13.54
C PHE A 658 28.01 -3.47 -14.03
N ASP A 659 28.41 -3.77 -15.26
CA ASP A 659 28.20 -5.10 -15.87
C ASP A 659 29.32 -6.08 -15.49
N SER A 660 30.48 -5.59 -15.09
CA SER A 660 31.66 -6.40 -14.75
C SER A 660 32.53 -5.77 -13.65
N PRO A 661 31.98 -5.56 -12.43
CA PRO A 661 32.70 -4.88 -11.34
C PRO A 661 33.95 -5.64 -10.85
N GLU A 662 34.01 -6.95 -11.08
CA GLU A 662 35.17 -7.78 -10.75
C GLU A 662 36.35 -7.54 -11.70
N ALA A 663 36.09 -7.18 -12.96
CA ALA A 663 37.08 -7.13 -14.02
C ALA A 663 37.45 -5.70 -14.46
N VAL A 664 36.51 -4.77 -14.41
CA VAL A 664 36.70 -3.42 -14.95
C VAL A 664 36.47 -2.38 -13.86
N SER A 665 37.45 -1.49 -13.72
CA SER A 665 37.39 -0.31 -12.86
C SER A 665 37.97 0.91 -13.57
N TYR A 666 37.49 2.07 -13.15
CA TYR A 666 37.83 3.39 -13.64
C TYR A 666 38.40 4.22 -12.50
N GLY A 667 39.59 4.78 -12.70
CA GLY A 667 40.23 5.69 -11.76
C GLY A 667 40.12 7.12 -12.28
N TRP A 668 39.76 8.06 -11.42
CA TRP A 668 39.70 9.47 -11.79
C TRP A 668 41.11 10.02 -12.14
N ASP A 669 41.28 10.50 -13.37
CA ASP A 669 42.49 11.21 -13.82
C ASP A 669 42.28 12.71 -13.66
N ASN A 670 42.80 13.28 -12.58
CA ASN A 670 42.63 14.70 -12.27
C ASN A 670 43.32 15.63 -13.30
N GLY A 671 44.35 15.14 -14.00
CA GLY A 671 45.06 15.92 -15.02
C GLY A 671 44.25 16.05 -16.32
N LYS A 672 43.50 15.01 -16.67
CA LYS A 672 42.64 15.00 -17.86
C LYS A 672 41.17 15.29 -17.58
N LYS A 673 40.77 15.35 -16.30
CA LYS A 673 39.38 15.54 -15.86
C LYS A 673 38.42 14.49 -16.42
N CYS A 674 38.84 13.22 -16.37
CA CYS A 674 38.05 12.10 -16.89
C CYS A 674 38.30 10.80 -16.11
N TRP A 675 37.42 9.81 -16.28
CA TRP A 675 37.54 8.48 -15.69
C TRP A 675 38.38 7.55 -16.59
N SER A 676 39.57 7.16 -16.13
CA SER A 676 40.51 6.32 -16.88
C SER A 676 40.33 4.83 -16.57
N ARG A 677 40.14 3.99 -17.59
CA ARG A 677 40.06 2.53 -17.42
C ARG A 677 41.40 1.98 -16.93
N GLY A 678 41.37 1.14 -15.89
CA GLY A 678 42.56 0.43 -15.41
C GLY A 678 43.52 1.24 -14.54
N GLY A 679 43.05 2.34 -13.91
CA GLY A 679 43.78 2.97 -12.81
C GLY A 679 43.93 2.03 -11.61
N ASP A 680 44.89 2.31 -10.72
CA ASP A 680 45.08 1.63 -9.42
C ASP A 680 43.86 1.87 -8.50
N CYS A 681 42.74 1.22 -8.83
CA CYS A 681 41.47 1.40 -8.14
C CYS A 681 41.41 0.54 -6.88
N GLY A 682 41.92 1.10 -5.79
CA GLY A 682 41.59 0.78 -4.40
C GLY A 682 41.97 -0.62 -3.88
N PRO A 683 41.97 -0.81 -2.55
CA PRO A 683 42.16 -2.12 -1.93
C PRO A 683 40.99 -3.06 -2.29
N ALA A 684 41.23 -4.38 -2.23
CA ALA A 684 40.24 -5.41 -2.55
C ALA A 684 38.90 -5.27 -1.81
N ALA A 685 38.87 -4.58 -0.65
CA ALA A 685 37.67 -4.30 0.12
C ALA A 685 36.65 -3.41 -0.61
N GLU A 686 37.10 -2.35 -1.30
CA GLU A 686 36.17 -1.46 -2.04
C GLU A 686 35.50 -2.19 -3.19
N ARG A 687 36.30 -2.97 -3.93
CA ARG A 687 35.80 -3.82 -5.02
C ARG A 687 34.79 -4.83 -4.49
N HIS A 688 35.09 -5.49 -3.37
CA HIS A 688 34.18 -6.48 -2.78
C HIS A 688 32.83 -5.85 -2.40
N ALA A 689 32.83 -4.68 -1.75
CA ALA A 689 31.59 -3.99 -1.38
C ALA A 689 30.72 -3.63 -2.61
N VAL A 690 31.35 -3.20 -3.71
CA VAL A 690 30.63 -2.85 -4.94
C VAL A 690 30.16 -4.10 -5.71
N VAL A 691 30.93 -5.19 -5.68
CA VAL A 691 30.52 -6.48 -6.24
C VAL A 691 29.31 -7.04 -5.50
N GLU A 692 29.30 -6.99 -4.16
CA GLU A 692 28.13 -7.41 -3.39
C GLU A 692 26.92 -6.52 -3.71
N ARG A 693 27.11 -5.19 -3.78
CA ARG A 693 26.05 -4.27 -4.21
C ARG A 693 25.52 -4.61 -5.60
N ARG A 694 26.37 -5.00 -6.56
CA ARG A 694 25.90 -5.38 -7.90
C ARG A 694 24.95 -6.59 -7.88
N LYS A 695 25.19 -7.56 -6.98
CA LYS A 695 24.29 -8.71 -6.80
C LYS A 695 22.93 -8.30 -6.26
N GLU A 696 22.87 -7.14 -5.63
CA GLU A 696 21.62 -6.50 -5.23
C GLU A 696 20.93 -5.78 -6.38
N PHE A 697 21.36 -5.77 -7.66
CA PHE A 697 20.67 -5.05 -8.77
C PHE A 697 20.00 -5.97 -9.81
N CYS A 698 18.78 -5.61 -10.25
CA CYS A 698 18.11 -6.13 -11.44
C CYS A 698 18.47 -5.22 -12.63
#